data_AF-A0A956MCU3-F1
#
_entry.id   AF-A0A956MCU3-F1
#
_cell.length_a   1.000
_cell.length_b   1.000
_cell.length_c   1.000
_cell.angle_alpha   90.00
_cell.angle_beta   90.00
_cell.angle_gamma   90.00
#
_symmetry.space_group_name_H-M   'P 1'
#
loop_
_entity.id
_entity.type
_entity.pdbx_description
1 polymer ?
#
loop_
_entity_poly.entity_id
_entity_poly.type
_entity_poly.pdbx_seq_one_letter_code
_entity_poly.pdbx_strand_id
1 'polypeptide(L)'
;MCYNSYQCKSSAVLNRTIVILIWAFWLAASFSAHPLKAQSQQVLLIDNFSQFPINARGGEVGAYGVNGGIGLSEIITQEAAFDGTGKTLSFEYDVSQTDSSFAFFVSKFDNLDLSHYHYLSFWIRGQAGAEFLQVQLKNATEVAKVPVCSYLRGGPGTEWRKVVLPLDTFWNLTSRNAIEELVFVAENYQSSENGSALKGKVFIDDIVCGNYFPGYVKIDHFGDKLRSNDTGGNIGEFSQTGDASLYTSEIDTVIHHLEPYALRVDYNNGSSSEYGGVFFMLGGDKDGWSPVFKDLSQYTKLHLALLALSATTNPGNIKLELKSTTGILDQRISGISTQWTERDIPLQDFGITSSNNKIGQFNLVFERSKQEKLSGSLIIDEIEFRAQDFTGPDTAAPQFGALRVNDVVPDQSMYVSSSTKIELPVGNQKLESARLFYRGDTETNWRLWDRNYAQGTGAISWTFDASQLPANSFVALKAVVQNYSGTESSSEIIYLKTAPFEYDIKALFRDSFELFQILRTNNGIYRDTASLDGNHYHPASVATNGMGLVALCIADAMGWIPDAAQQAETTLRTITGQENFFTPARNASGFYAHFLELTNGDRAWQSEYSSIDTGILMAGAMFCKNYFQSNKAICTLVDDLWNSIDWDAAIANAKTGEIYRVFNEDGSGKAGSTTKPFNEYMIVASFAMQADSNKTAASELWDLYYAEADSLPQSHYEDIDLLTDAPGAYLSHFTLQFPLYLSNYFITNENYLYFLANARKADSLWWQKSTSAQVIEWGLGAGSSINASRYHADAINDNLGNIFSPHIIAGFLPVFPPGREHLLDLFNNGKAVYGLPNSTKKVLWRISLDRPDWRSPEIQGVDFATMLFGLAALPEHLGLNFFIKANVITCSITDTDSDDLFPSRFALFQNYPNPFNPETKIRYSLPSSAHTTLEVVDVLGRRIALLVDERQQPGEYLVAWDGTNNAGLEMASGVYLLKLKSNDRAVVRKLVLAK
;
A
#
# COMPACT_ATOMS: atom_id res chain seq x y z
N MET A 1 13.42 21.14 -46.36
CA MET A 1 13.44 22.62 -46.52
C MET A 1 13.52 23.18 -45.12
N CYS A 2 14.46 23.99 -44.64
CA CYS A 2 15.66 24.73 -45.04
C CYS A 2 16.28 25.14 -43.68
N TYR A 3 17.55 25.49 -43.45
CA TYR A 3 18.86 25.34 -44.08
C TYR A 3 19.79 26.08 -43.09
N ASN A 4 21.00 25.55 -42.84
CA ASN A 4 22.27 26.27 -42.60
C ASN A 4 23.16 25.43 -41.67
N SER A 5 24.03 24.55 -42.17
CA SER A 5 25.26 24.75 -42.97
C SER A 5 26.45 25.23 -42.14
N TYR A 6 27.46 24.35 -42.01
CA TYR A 6 28.85 24.71 -42.31
C TYR A 6 29.58 23.48 -42.88
N GLN A 7 30.05 23.62 -44.12
CA GLN A 7 30.94 22.72 -44.84
C GLN A 7 32.41 23.10 -44.62
N CYS A 8 33.32 22.12 -44.64
CA CYS A 8 34.43 22.02 -45.61
C CYS A 8 35.25 20.75 -45.32
N LYS A 9 35.35 19.80 -46.26
CA LYS A 9 36.43 19.62 -47.29
C LYS A 9 37.75 19.12 -46.66
N SER A 10 38.44 18.07 -47.12
CA SER A 10 38.57 17.51 -48.47
C SER A 10 39.38 16.19 -48.53
N SER A 11 39.09 15.34 -49.54
CA SER A 11 40.00 14.59 -50.47
C SER A 11 41.20 13.77 -49.96
N ALA A 12 41.68 12.67 -50.56
CA ALA A 12 41.30 11.83 -51.70
C ALA A 12 42.21 10.58 -51.78
N VAL A 13 41.62 9.47 -52.23
CA VAL A 13 42.08 8.39 -53.14
C VAL A 13 43.58 8.24 -53.48
N LEU A 14 44.15 7.06 -53.20
CA LEU A 14 45.01 6.17 -54.03
C LEU A 14 45.47 5.00 -53.10
N ASN A 15 45.64 3.73 -53.43
CA ASN A 15 45.72 2.98 -54.68
C ASN A 15 45.53 1.47 -54.36
N ARG A 16 45.01 0.70 -55.32
CA ARG A 16 44.82 -0.77 -55.22
C ARG A 16 46.17 -1.51 -55.31
N THR A 17 46.23 -2.69 -54.68
CA THR A 17 46.61 -4.02 -55.24
C THR A 17 47.49 -4.82 -54.26
N ILE A 18 47.10 -6.10 -54.06
CA ILE A 18 47.83 -7.21 -53.39
C ILE A 18 47.76 -7.08 -51.85
N VAL A 19 46.93 -7.83 -51.11
CA VAL A 19 47.13 -9.26 -50.78
C VAL A 19 45.78 -9.92 -50.45
N ILE A 20 45.27 -10.61 -51.48
CA ILE A 20 44.71 -11.96 -51.34
C ILE A 20 45.71 -12.73 -50.46
N LEU A 21 45.38 -13.01 -49.19
CA LEU A 21 45.99 -14.03 -48.30
C LEU A 21 45.69 -13.83 -46.80
N ILE A 22 44.61 -13.15 -46.40
CA ILE A 22 44.15 -13.17 -44.99
C ILE A 22 42.63 -13.45 -44.94
N TRP A 23 42.20 -14.42 -45.74
CA TRP A 23 40.88 -15.08 -45.65
C TRP A 23 41.03 -16.60 -45.44
N ALA A 24 42.24 -17.06 -45.09
CA ALA A 24 42.58 -18.48 -44.94
C ALA A 24 43.23 -18.83 -43.59
N PHE A 25 43.15 -17.96 -42.57
CA PHE A 25 43.80 -18.17 -41.27
C PHE A 25 42.89 -18.03 -40.03
N TRP A 26 41.57 -18.13 -40.22
CA TRP A 26 40.62 -18.27 -39.10
C TRP A 26 39.63 -19.43 -39.27
N LEU A 27 39.96 -20.35 -40.17
CA LEU A 27 39.13 -21.52 -40.53
C LEU A 27 40.01 -22.77 -40.71
N ALA A 28 40.98 -22.98 -39.82
CA ALA A 28 41.67 -24.27 -39.59
C ALA A 28 42.74 -24.12 -38.49
N ALA A 29 42.31 -24.11 -37.23
CA ALA A 29 43.17 -24.50 -36.11
C ALA A 29 42.30 -25.13 -35.01
N SER A 30 42.15 -26.45 -35.12
CA SER A 30 42.08 -27.40 -33.99
C SER A 30 40.88 -27.22 -33.04
N PHE A 31 39.67 -27.74 -33.30
CA PHE A 31 39.33 -29.17 -33.41
C PHE A 31 40.22 -30.10 -32.57
N SER A 32 40.00 -30.04 -31.26
CA SER A 32 39.98 -31.25 -30.40
C SER A 32 38.75 -31.20 -29.50
N ALA A 33 37.58 -30.97 -30.10
CA ALA A 33 36.33 -31.35 -29.45
C ALA A 33 36.16 -32.85 -29.72
N HIS A 34 36.20 -33.66 -28.67
CA HIS A 34 35.64 -35.00 -28.72
C HIS A 34 34.24 -34.88 -29.37
N PRO A 35 33.93 -35.66 -30.43
CA PRO A 35 32.55 -35.72 -30.87
C PRO A 35 31.80 -36.47 -29.76
N LEU A 36 31.17 -35.71 -28.85
CA LEU A 36 29.97 -36.20 -28.19
C LEU A 36 29.04 -36.58 -29.34
N LYS A 37 28.89 -37.90 -29.54
CA LYS A 37 27.86 -38.45 -30.41
C LYS A 37 26.56 -37.74 -30.02
N ALA A 38 26.07 -36.85 -30.88
CA ALA A 38 24.69 -36.45 -30.83
C ALA A 38 23.89 -37.73 -31.07
N GLN A 39 23.49 -38.39 -29.99
CA GLN A 39 22.45 -39.42 -30.06
C GLN A 39 21.25 -38.73 -30.69
N SER A 40 20.80 -39.25 -31.83
CA SER A 40 19.56 -38.80 -32.46
C SER A 40 18.45 -38.77 -31.41
N GLN A 41 17.89 -37.58 -31.13
CA GLN A 41 16.79 -37.38 -30.21
C GLN A 41 15.62 -38.27 -30.64
N GLN A 42 15.29 -39.30 -29.85
CA GLN A 42 14.11 -40.12 -30.08
C GLN A 42 13.03 -39.61 -29.12
N VAL A 43 12.13 -38.83 -29.70
CA VAL A 43 10.93 -38.36 -29.03
C VAL A 43 9.77 -39.19 -29.55
N LEU A 44 9.02 -39.83 -28.65
CA LEU A 44 7.77 -40.48 -28.96
C LEU A 44 6.64 -39.48 -28.76
N LEU A 45 6.10 -38.97 -29.86
CA LEU A 45 4.83 -38.27 -29.82
C LEU A 45 3.72 -39.28 -29.50
N ILE A 46 3.06 -39.10 -28.35
CA ILE A 46 1.89 -39.88 -27.97
C ILE A 46 0.67 -39.29 -28.68
N ASP A 47 0.42 -37.98 -28.53
CA ASP A 47 -0.61 -37.25 -29.26
C ASP A 47 -0.32 -35.74 -29.26
N ASN A 48 -0.68 -35.04 -30.34
CA ASN A 48 -0.65 -33.57 -30.45
C ASN A 48 -1.98 -32.98 -30.94
N PHE A 49 -3.02 -33.82 -31.07
CA PHE A 49 -4.40 -33.49 -31.43
C PHE A 49 -4.62 -32.68 -32.73
N SER A 50 -3.55 -32.34 -33.46
CA SER A 50 -3.53 -31.43 -34.60
C SER A 50 -3.45 -32.13 -35.95
N GLN A 51 -2.93 -33.36 -36.01
CA GLN A 51 -2.63 -34.03 -37.28
C GLN A 51 -3.50 -35.24 -37.64
N PHE A 52 -4.43 -35.68 -36.77
CA PHE A 52 -5.25 -36.87 -37.04
C PHE A 52 -6.66 -36.75 -36.43
N PRO A 53 -7.68 -37.48 -36.95
CA PRO A 53 -8.83 -37.80 -36.11
C PRO A 53 -8.31 -38.55 -34.88
N ILE A 54 -8.69 -38.11 -33.68
CA ILE A 54 -8.35 -38.72 -32.38
C ILE A 54 -8.31 -40.26 -32.55
N ASN A 55 -7.12 -40.89 -32.45
CA ASN A 55 -6.79 -42.35 -32.59
C ASN A 55 -5.65 -42.76 -33.56
N ALA A 56 -4.63 -41.95 -33.85
CA ALA A 56 -3.58 -42.42 -34.79
C ALA A 56 -2.72 -43.60 -34.27
N ARG A 57 -2.68 -43.90 -32.95
CA ARG A 57 -2.01 -45.08 -32.37
C ARG A 57 -2.75 -45.76 -31.19
N GLY A 58 -4.09 -45.79 -31.22
CA GLY A 58 -4.96 -46.44 -30.21
C GLY A 58 -5.27 -45.54 -29.02
N GLY A 59 -6.42 -45.56 -28.35
CA GLY A 59 -7.67 -46.31 -28.45
C GLY A 59 -8.78 -45.49 -27.73
N GLU A 60 -10.00 -46.01 -27.64
CA GLU A 60 -11.22 -45.35 -27.09
C GLU A 60 -10.98 -44.25 -26.03
N VAL A 61 -11.34 -43.01 -26.35
CA VAL A 61 -11.61 -41.97 -25.36
C VAL A 61 -12.85 -42.39 -24.57
N GLY A 62 -12.91 -42.13 -23.26
CA GLY A 62 -14.07 -42.46 -22.43
C GLY A 62 -13.94 -41.84 -21.04
N ALA A 63 -15.05 -41.27 -20.54
CA ALA A 63 -15.19 -40.81 -19.16
C ALA A 63 -16.12 -41.80 -18.43
N TYR A 64 -15.67 -42.41 -17.33
CA TYR A 64 -16.57 -43.07 -16.38
C TYR A 64 -16.70 -42.20 -15.14
N GLY A 65 -17.91 -41.70 -14.87
CA GLY A 65 -18.32 -41.30 -13.53
C GLY A 65 -19.02 -42.46 -12.86
N VAL A 66 -18.76 -42.70 -11.57
CA VAL A 66 -19.37 -43.79 -10.79
C VAL A 66 -20.90 -43.71 -10.73
N ASN A 67 -21.53 -42.57 -11.08
CA ASN A 67 -22.98 -42.41 -11.13
C ASN A 67 -23.53 -41.70 -12.39
N GLY A 68 -23.01 -42.05 -13.58
CA GLY A 68 -23.76 -41.90 -14.83
C GLY A 68 -23.75 -40.54 -15.54
N GLY A 69 -23.24 -40.54 -16.77
CA GLY A 69 -23.78 -39.74 -17.87
C GLY A 69 -23.05 -38.46 -18.26
N ILE A 70 -21.85 -38.56 -18.85
CA ILE A 70 -21.43 -37.63 -19.91
C ILE A 70 -20.97 -38.47 -21.10
N GLY A 71 -21.63 -38.29 -22.25
CA GLY A 71 -21.36 -39.06 -23.47
C GLY A 71 -20.13 -38.57 -24.21
N LEU A 72 -19.47 -39.49 -24.93
CA LEU A 72 -18.26 -39.26 -25.74
C LEU A 72 -18.29 -38.06 -26.70
N SER A 73 -19.49 -37.62 -27.10
CA SER A 73 -19.71 -36.54 -28.07
C SER A 73 -19.62 -35.12 -27.51
N GLU A 74 -19.65 -34.93 -26.18
CA GLU A 74 -19.63 -33.60 -25.54
C GLU A 74 -18.22 -33.12 -25.16
N ILE A 75 -17.20 -33.98 -25.30
CA ILE A 75 -15.85 -33.80 -24.72
C ILE A 75 -14.93 -32.94 -25.62
N ILE A 76 -15.27 -32.73 -26.90
CA ILE A 76 -14.34 -32.09 -27.87
C ILE A 76 -14.83 -30.69 -28.26
N THR A 77 -14.18 -29.66 -27.75
CA THR A 77 -14.27 -28.30 -28.31
C THR A 77 -12.99 -27.93 -29.06
N GLN A 78 -13.11 -27.36 -30.26
CA GLN A 78 -11.97 -26.88 -31.05
C GLN A 78 -11.57 -25.49 -30.58
N GLU A 79 -10.59 -25.41 -29.70
CA GLU A 79 -9.86 -24.17 -29.41
C GLU A 79 -8.45 -24.24 -30.00
N ALA A 80 -7.80 -23.07 -30.15
CA ALA A 80 -6.44 -23.01 -30.66
C ALA A 80 -5.49 -23.77 -29.72
N ALA A 81 -4.66 -24.64 -30.30
CA ALA A 81 -3.54 -25.30 -29.63
C ALA A 81 -2.60 -24.28 -28.97
N PHE A 82 -1.72 -24.74 -28.08
CA PHE A 82 -0.76 -23.86 -27.40
C PHE A 82 0.06 -22.99 -28.38
N ASP A 83 0.47 -23.57 -29.51
CA ASP A 83 1.26 -22.87 -30.54
C ASP A 83 0.40 -22.04 -31.52
N GLY A 84 -0.91 -22.00 -31.31
CA GLY A 84 -1.87 -21.34 -32.18
C GLY A 84 -2.26 -22.16 -33.42
N THR A 85 -1.79 -23.39 -33.56
CA THR A 85 -2.00 -24.24 -34.75
C THR A 85 -2.60 -25.60 -34.40
N GLY A 86 -3.80 -25.90 -34.89
CA GLY A 86 -4.46 -27.19 -34.67
C GLY A 86 -5.54 -27.17 -33.59
N LYS A 87 -5.78 -28.32 -32.95
CA LYS A 87 -6.82 -28.52 -31.93
C LYS A 87 -6.17 -29.01 -30.64
N THR A 88 -6.79 -28.73 -29.50
CA THR A 88 -6.43 -29.28 -28.18
C THR A 88 -7.46 -30.31 -27.72
N LEU A 89 -7.07 -31.22 -26.84
CA LEU A 89 -8.04 -31.97 -26.03
C LEU A 89 -8.63 -31.04 -24.97
N SER A 90 -9.93 -31.13 -24.72
CA SER A 90 -10.60 -30.51 -23.57
C SER A 90 -11.35 -31.57 -22.78
N PHE A 91 -11.42 -31.43 -21.46
CA PHE A 91 -12.14 -32.35 -20.58
C PHE A 91 -12.81 -31.57 -19.45
N GLU A 92 -14.13 -31.70 -19.35
CA GLU A 92 -14.93 -31.14 -18.26
C GLU A 92 -15.09 -32.20 -17.18
N TYR A 93 -14.84 -31.82 -15.93
CA TYR A 93 -14.97 -32.69 -14.78
C TYR A 93 -15.95 -32.09 -13.76
N ASP A 94 -16.74 -32.95 -13.13
CA ASP A 94 -17.51 -32.66 -11.93
C ASP A 94 -17.36 -33.85 -10.99
N VAL A 95 -16.54 -33.65 -9.96
CA VAL A 95 -16.28 -34.64 -8.91
C VAL A 95 -17.00 -34.29 -7.62
N SER A 96 -17.93 -33.32 -7.61
CA SER A 96 -18.54 -32.80 -6.37
C SER A 96 -19.54 -33.74 -5.67
N GLN A 97 -19.92 -34.85 -6.31
CA GLN A 97 -21.05 -35.66 -5.85
C GLN A 97 -20.76 -36.53 -4.61
N THR A 98 -19.62 -37.20 -4.56
CA THR A 98 -19.20 -38.07 -3.44
C THR A 98 -17.69 -38.09 -3.33
N ASP A 99 -17.14 -38.42 -2.15
CA ASP A 99 -15.69 -38.47 -1.91
C ASP A 99 -14.96 -39.46 -2.85
N SER A 100 -15.68 -40.44 -3.42
CA SER A 100 -15.16 -41.42 -4.37
C SER A 100 -15.37 -41.03 -5.84
N SER A 101 -15.87 -39.83 -6.12
CA SER A 101 -16.11 -39.35 -7.48
C SER A 101 -14.79 -39.06 -8.17
N PHE A 102 -14.61 -39.63 -9.36
CA PHE A 102 -13.48 -39.37 -10.24
C PHE A 102 -13.96 -39.18 -11.67
N ALA A 103 -13.21 -38.41 -12.44
CA ALA A 103 -13.49 -38.15 -13.83
C ALA A 103 -12.16 -38.24 -14.59
N PHE A 104 -12.14 -38.87 -15.77
CA PHE A 104 -10.87 -39.14 -16.45
C PHE A 104 -10.94 -39.12 -17.97
N PHE A 105 -9.76 -38.95 -18.57
CA PHE A 105 -9.45 -39.21 -19.97
C PHE A 105 -8.49 -40.39 -20.05
N VAL A 106 -8.75 -41.37 -20.94
CA VAL A 106 -7.84 -42.50 -21.22
C VAL A 106 -7.33 -42.42 -22.65
N SER A 107 -6.04 -42.65 -22.82
CA SER A 107 -5.43 -43.12 -24.06
C SER A 107 -5.02 -44.58 -23.87
N LYS A 108 -5.63 -45.51 -24.62
CA LYS A 108 -5.29 -46.94 -24.58
C LYS A 108 -4.19 -47.27 -25.59
N PHE A 109 -3.20 -48.05 -25.22
CA PHE A 109 -2.13 -48.50 -26.10
C PHE A 109 -2.14 -50.02 -26.29
N ASP A 110 -1.58 -50.50 -27.40
CA ASP A 110 -1.28 -51.92 -27.59
C ASP A 110 0.14 -52.23 -27.08
N ASN A 111 0.28 -52.36 -25.76
CA ASN A 111 1.54 -52.71 -25.08
C ASN A 111 2.71 -51.78 -25.44
N LEU A 112 2.57 -50.49 -25.18
CA LEU A 112 3.59 -49.49 -25.49
C LEU A 112 4.84 -49.67 -24.61
N ASP A 113 6.01 -49.82 -25.24
CA ASP A 113 7.29 -49.90 -24.54
C ASP A 113 7.85 -48.49 -24.25
N LEU A 114 7.82 -48.10 -22.98
CA LEU A 114 8.39 -46.86 -22.45
C LEU A 114 9.75 -47.04 -21.77
N SER A 115 10.36 -48.23 -21.81
CA SER A 115 11.58 -48.56 -21.06
C SER A 115 12.81 -47.76 -21.46
N HIS A 116 12.85 -47.29 -22.72
CA HIS A 116 13.90 -46.46 -23.29
C HIS A 116 13.67 -44.94 -23.11
N TYR A 117 12.55 -44.54 -22.50
CA TYR A 117 12.21 -43.15 -22.23
C TYR A 117 12.45 -42.83 -20.76
N HIS A 118 12.64 -41.54 -20.47
CA HIS A 118 13.01 -41.04 -19.15
C HIS A 118 12.00 -40.06 -18.57
N TYR A 119 11.15 -39.43 -19.39
CA TYR A 119 10.08 -38.55 -18.92
C TYR A 119 8.84 -38.63 -19.82
N LEU A 120 7.71 -38.25 -19.25
CA LEU A 120 6.45 -37.93 -19.90
C LEU A 120 6.22 -36.42 -19.78
N SER A 121 5.91 -35.72 -20.87
CA SER A 121 5.53 -34.30 -20.82
C SER A 121 4.27 -34.01 -21.60
N PHE A 122 3.55 -32.97 -21.20
CA PHE A 122 2.36 -32.48 -21.87
C PHE A 122 2.13 -31.02 -21.49
N TRP A 123 1.32 -30.32 -22.27
CA TRP A 123 0.84 -28.99 -21.97
C TRP A 123 -0.54 -29.07 -21.35
N ILE A 124 -0.80 -28.20 -20.40
CA ILE A 124 -2.07 -28.13 -19.71
C ILE A 124 -2.46 -26.69 -19.39
N ARG A 125 -3.76 -26.39 -19.48
CA ARG A 125 -4.39 -25.21 -18.87
C ARG A 125 -5.78 -25.57 -18.34
N GLY A 126 -6.32 -24.79 -17.43
CA GLY A 126 -7.61 -24.98 -16.80
C GLY A 126 -8.45 -23.69 -16.75
N GLN A 127 -9.47 -23.69 -15.90
CA GLN A 127 -10.18 -22.47 -15.46
C GLN A 127 -9.62 -22.00 -14.12
N ALA A 128 -9.79 -20.72 -13.77
CA ALA A 128 -9.31 -20.18 -12.50
C ALA A 128 -9.87 -20.99 -11.31
N GLY A 129 -8.99 -21.53 -10.46
CA GLY A 129 -9.34 -22.37 -9.29
C GLY A 129 -9.42 -23.88 -9.53
N ALA A 130 -9.06 -24.40 -10.72
CA ALA A 130 -9.09 -25.83 -11.04
C ALA A 130 -7.73 -26.53 -10.84
N GLU A 131 -7.48 -27.18 -9.69
CA GLU A 131 -6.08 -27.32 -9.23
C GLU A 131 -5.62 -28.75 -8.86
N PHE A 132 -6.48 -29.77 -8.91
CA PHE A 132 -6.05 -31.15 -8.69
C PHE A 132 -6.36 -32.11 -9.85
N LEU A 133 -5.31 -32.47 -10.59
CA LEU A 133 -5.32 -33.48 -11.66
C LEU A 133 -4.16 -34.45 -11.42
N GLN A 134 -4.33 -35.73 -11.76
CA GLN A 134 -3.27 -36.74 -11.72
C GLN A 134 -3.09 -37.38 -13.09
N VAL A 135 -1.87 -37.88 -13.34
CA VAL A 135 -1.54 -38.71 -14.50
C VAL A 135 -1.29 -40.13 -14.03
N GLN A 136 -1.83 -41.12 -14.73
CA GLN A 136 -1.67 -42.54 -14.44
C GLN A 136 -1.09 -43.26 -15.63
N LEU A 137 -0.16 -44.18 -15.36
CA LEU A 137 0.30 -45.18 -16.30
C LEU A 137 -0.12 -46.55 -15.80
N LYS A 138 -0.65 -47.38 -16.70
CA LYS A 138 -1.14 -48.72 -16.37
C LYS A 138 -0.55 -49.76 -17.31
N ASN A 139 -0.16 -50.90 -16.75
CA ASN A 139 0.09 -52.14 -17.48
C ASN A 139 -0.92 -53.21 -17.03
N ALA A 140 -0.78 -54.45 -17.52
CA ALA A 140 -1.70 -55.55 -17.21
C ALA A 140 -1.91 -55.82 -15.70
N THR A 141 -0.95 -55.47 -14.84
CA THR A 141 -0.92 -55.82 -13.41
C THR A 141 -0.80 -54.63 -12.46
N GLU A 142 -0.36 -53.47 -12.94
CA GLU A 142 0.06 -52.33 -12.12
C GLU A 142 -0.57 -51.03 -12.63
N VAL A 143 -0.89 -50.14 -11.70
CA VAL A 143 -1.28 -48.75 -11.96
C VAL A 143 -0.39 -47.86 -11.11
N ALA A 144 0.34 -46.95 -11.74
CA ALA A 144 1.13 -45.92 -11.06
C ALA A 144 0.53 -44.54 -11.35
N LYS A 145 0.51 -43.68 -10.33
CA LYS A 145 -0.13 -42.36 -10.39
C LYS A 145 0.86 -41.28 -9.97
N VAL A 146 0.78 -40.11 -10.61
CA VAL A 146 1.58 -38.93 -10.29
C VAL A 146 0.67 -37.70 -10.32
N PRO A 147 0.54 -36.94 -9.22
CA PRO A 147 -0.19 -35.67 -9.23
C PRO A 147 0.47 -34.63 -10.15
N VAL A 148 -0.34 -33.91 -10.93
CA VAL A 148 0.12 -32.84 -11.80
C VAL A 148 0.52 -31.62 -10.99
N CYS A 149 -0.19 -31.33 -9.89
CA CYS A 149 0.12 -30.22 -9.00
C CYS A 149 1.55 -30.27 -8.45
N SER A 150 2.10 -31.48 -8.27
CA SER A 150 3.50 -31.71 -7.86
C SER A 150 4.55 -31.22 -8.86
N TYR A 151 4.16 -31.03 -10.12
CA TYR A 151 5.02 -30.54 -11.20
C TYR A 151 4.49 -29.26 -11.82
N LEU A 152 3.43 -28.69 -11.22
CA LEU A 152 2.74 -27.51 -11.70
C LEU A 152 2.10 -26.74 -10.53
N ARG A 153 2.77 -25.67 -10.09
CA ARG A 153 2.33 -24.83 -8.95
C ARG A 153 0.91 -24.32 -9.08
N GLY A 154 0.07 -24.60 -8.08
CA GLY A 154 -1.36 -24.26 -8.08
C GLY A 154 -2.18 -25.04 -9.09
N GLY A 155 -1.64 -26.14 -9.63
CA GLY A 155 -2.29 -26.94 -10.67
C GLY A 155 -2.51 -26.19 -12.00
N PRO A 156 -3.42 -26.71 -12.84
CA PRO A 156 -3.75 -26.10 -14.14
C PRO A 156 -4.36 -24.70 -14.03
N GLY A 157 -3.56 -23.66 -14.27
CA GLY A 157 -4.03 -22.27 -14.37
C GLY A 157 -4.67 -21.92 -15.72
N THR A 158 -5.17 -20.70 -15.89
CA THR A 158 -5.82 -20.26 -17.15
C THR A 158 -4.87 -20.15 -18.35
N GLU A 159 -3.56 -20.13 -18.09
CA GLU A 159 -2.51 -20.10 -19.11
C GLU A 159 -1.97 -21.50 -19.40
N TRP A 160 -1.44 -21.69 -20.61
CA TRP A 160 -0.79 -22.93 -21.03
C TRP A 160 0.53 -23.14 -20.31
N ARG A 161 0.64 -24.26 -19.59
CA ARG A 161 1.85 -24.60 -18.83
C ARG A 161 2.30 -26.00 -19.17
N LYS A 162 3.60 -26.20 -19.32
CA LYS A 162 4.18 -27.50 -19.63
C LYS A 162 4.48 -28.26 -18.33
N VAL A 163 4.05 -29.51 -18.27
CA VAL A 163 4.35 -30.46 -17.20
C VAL A 163 5.36 -31.46 -17.71
N VAL A 164 6.40 -31.73 -16.92
CA VAL A 164 7.42 -32.75 -17.23
C VAL A 164 7.52 -33.69 -16.04
N LEU A 165 7.06 -34.93 -16.22
CA LEU A 165 7.06 -35.98 -15.22
C LEU A 165 8.20 -36.95 -15.51
N PRO A 166 9.25 -37.01 -14.67
CA PRO A 166 10.24 -38.09 -14.74
C PRO A 166 9.56 -39.46 -14.67
N LEU A 167 9.84 -40.40 -15.57
CA LEU A 167 9.10 -41.68 -15.61
C LEU A 167 9.39 -42.59 -14.41
N ASP A 168 10.40 -42.27 -13.61
CA ASP A 168 10.71 -42.95 -12.35
C ASP A 168 9.84 -42.45 -11.17
N THR A 169 9.02 -41.41 -11.37
CA THR A 169 8.02 -40.95 -10.38
C THR A 169 6.77 -41.82 -10.40
N PHE A 170 6.54 -42.59 -11.47
CA PHE A 170 5.53 -43.66 -11.55
C PHE A 170 6.01 -44.91 -10.79
N TRP A 171 6.18 -44.76 -9.48
CA TRP A 171 7.03 -45.59 -8.63
C TRP A 171 6.59 -47.07 -8.45
N ASN A 172 5.30 -47.38 -8.56
CA ASN A 172 4.73 -48.74 -8.48
C ASN A 172 4.59 -49.43 -9.84
N LEU A 173 5.16 -48.83 -10.89
CA LEU A 173 5.28 -49.44 -12.21
C LEU A 173 6.64 -50.13 -12.32
N THR A 174 6.71 -51.41 -11.93
CA THR A 174 7.99 -52.14 -11.89
C THR A 174 8.53 -52.46 -13.28
N SER A 175 7.65 -52.49 -14.29
CA SER A 175 8.00 -52.67 -15.70
C SER A 175 7.31 -51.63 -16.57
N ARG A 176 8.10 -50.99 -17.45
CA ARG A 176 7.63 -49.99 -18.41
C ARG A 176 7.56 -50.50 -19.84
N ASN A 177 7.73 -51.81 -20.05
CA ASN A 177 7.92 -52.38 -21.39
C ASN A 177 6.60 -52.71 -22.12
N ALA A 178 5.46 -52.60 -21.42
CA ALA A 178 4.14 -52.98 -21.93
C ALA A 178 3.04 -52.13 -21.26
N ILE A 179 3.03 -50.83 -21.53
CA ILE A 179 2.01 -49.91 -21.02
C ILE A 179 0.75 -50.06 -21.85
N GLU A 180 -0.38 -50.24 -21.18
CA GLU A 180 -1.71 -50.43 -21.78
C GLU A 180 -2.53 -49.13 -21.74
N GLU A 181 -2.34 -48.24 -20.76
CA GLU A 181 -3.12 -47.01 -20.65
C GLU A 181 -2.30 -45.83 -20.09
N LEU A 182 -2.56 -44.63 -20.63
CA LEU A 182 -2.24 -43.33 -20.04
C LEU A 182 -3.54 -42.64 -19.68
N VAL A 183 -3.70 -42.24 -18.41
CA VAL A 183 -4.95 -41.69 -17.90
C VAL A 183 -4.73 -40.34 -17.22
N PHE A 184 -5.51 -39.32 -17.55
CA PHE A 184 -5.60 -38.09 -16.75
C PHE A 184 -6.85 -38.17 -15.87
N VAL A 185 -6.73 -37.97 -14.56
CA VAL A 185 -7.81 -38.19 -13.59
C VAL A 185 -7.97 -36.99 -12.65
N ALA A 186 -9.19 -36.50 -12.50
CA ALA A 186 -9.62 -35.61 -11.41
C ALA A 186 -10.33 -36.45 -10.34
N GLU A 187 -10.05 -36.25 -9.05
CA GLU A 187 -10.61 -37.01 -7.92
C GLU A 187 -11.15 -36.04 -6.84
N ASN A 188 -12.34 -36.32 -6.26
CA ASN A 188 -12.97 -35.44 -5.26
C ASN A 188 -12.15 -35.31 -3.98
N TYR A 189 -11.83 -36.44 -3.34
CA TYR A 189 -11.18 -36.48 -2.03
C TYR A 189 -9.94 -35.57 -1.94
N GLN A 190 -9.09 -35.61 -2.97
CA GLN A 190 -7.90 -34.79 -3.03
C GLN A 190 -8.19 -33.33 -3.43
N SER A 191 -9.20 -33.11 -4.28
CA SER A 191 -9.63 -31.75 -4.63
C SER A 191 -10.21 -31.01 -3.41
N SER A 192 -10.95 -31.71 -2.53
CA SER A 192 -11.53 -31.13 -1.32
C SER A 192 -10.49 -30.86 -0.24
N GLU A 193 -9.53 -31.77 -0.02
CA GLU A 193 -8.39 -31.55 0.91
C GLU A 193 -7.54 -30.33 0.49
N ASN A 194 -7.34 -30.12 -0.81
CA ASN A 194 -6.50 -29.04 -1.34
C ASN A 194 -7.25 -27.71 -1.56
N GLY A 195 -8.56 -27.69 -1.30
CA GLY A 195 -9.43 -26.54 -1.57
C GLY A 195 -9.53 -26.21 -3.07
N SER A 196 -9.28 -27.19 -3.94
CA SER A 196 -9.40 -27.05 -5.40
C SER A 196 -10.88 -27.11 -5.84
N ALA A 197 -11.19 -26.51 -6.99
CA ALA A 197 -12.54 -26.58 -7.54
C ALA A 197 -12.93 -28.03 -7.86
N LEU A 198 -14.05 -28.48 -7.28
CA LEU A 198 -14.64 -29.81 -7.50
C LEU A 198 -15.28 -29.97 -8.89
N LYS A 199 -15.35 -28.89 -9.67
CA LYS A 199 -15.86 -28.87 -11.03
C LYS A 199 -15.07 -27.88 -11.88
N GLY A 200 -14.82 -28.21 -13.14
CA GLY A 200 -14.06 -27.33 -14.02
C GLY A 200 -13.80 -27.94 -15.39
N LYS A 201 -12.97 -27.25 -16.18
CA LYS A 201 -12.54 -27.66 -17.51
C LYS A 201 -11.03 -27.57 -17.62
N VAL A 202 -10.39 -28.61 -18.12
CA VAL A 202 -8.95 -28.66 -18.43
C VAL A 202 -8.73 -28.90 -19.92
N PHE A 203 -7.64 -28.36 -20.44
CA PHE A 203 -7.18 -28.51 -21.81
C PHE A 203 -5.79 -29.13 -21.79
N ILE A 204 -5.56 -30.14 -22.63
CA ILE A 204 -4.29 -30.88 -22.70
C ILE A 204 -3.81 -30.94 -24.14
N ASP A 205 -2.51 -30.74 -24.35
CA ASP A 205 -1.88 -30.75 -25.66
C ASP A 205 -0.45 -31.32 -25.64
N ASP A 206 0.05 -31.73 -26.81
CA ASP A 206 1.44 -32.16 -27.08
C ASP A 206 2.00 -33.14 -26.03
N ILE A 207 1.34 -34.32 -25.90
CA ILE A 207 1.73 -35.41 -25.01
C ILE A 207 2.88 -36.18 -25.64
N VAL A 208 4.00 -36.24 -24.93
CA VAL A 208 5.28 -36.69 -25.44
C VAL A 208 6.04 -37.50 -24.40
N CYS A 209 6.59 -38.65 -24.79
CA CYS A 209 7.65 -39.33 -24.05
C CYS A 209 8.99 -39.03 -24.70
N GLY A 210 9.99 -38.64 -23.92
CA GLY A 210 11.34 -38.40 -24.42
C GLY A 210 12.40 -39.20 -23.70
N ASN A 211 13.51 -39.39 -24.38
CA ASN A 211 14.60 -40.28 -24.01
C ASN A 211 15.80 -39.56 -23.39
N TYR A 212 15.63 -38.31 -22.96
CA TYR A 212 16.64 -37.56 -22.20
C TYR A 212 16.27 -37.54 -20.72
N PHE A 213 17.26 -37.43 -19.84
CA PHE A 213 16.99 -37.28 -18.41
C PHE A 213 16.48 -35.88 -18.08
N PRO A 214 15.39 -35.73 -17.33
CA PRO A 214 14.98 -34.41 -16.83
C PRO A 214 16.10 -33.83 -15.96
N GLY A 215 16.32 -32.52 -16.06
CA GLY A 215 17.42 -31.84 -15.37
C GLY A 215 17.31 -31.85 -13.85
N TYR A 216 16.16 -32.28 -13.31
CA TYR A 216 15.92 -32.34 -11.89
C TYR A 216 14.97 -33.49 -11.50
N VAL A 217 15.07 -33.93 -10.25
CA VAL A 217 13.98 -34.60 -9.51
C VAL A 217 13.52 -33.65 -8.44
N LYS A 218 12.23 -33.31 -8.46
CA LYS A 218 11.63 -32.50 -7.42
C LYS A 218 11.20 -33.39 -6.26
N ILE A 219 11.68 -33.07 -5.05
CA ILE A 219 11.23 -33.71 -3.81
C ILE A 219 9.94 -33.04 -3.38
N ASP A 220 9.93 -31.71 -3.21
CA ASP A 220 8.75 -30.96 -2.78
C ASP A 220 8.89 -29.47 -3.13
N HIS A 221 7.76 -28.80 -3.36
CA HIS A 221 7.67 -27.34 -3.48
C HIS A 221 6.46 -26.71 -2.77
N PHE A 222 5.82 -27.43 -1.84
CA PHE A 222 4.75 -27.04 -0.88
C PHE A 222 3.51 -26.29 -1.42
N GLY A 223 3.47 -25.99 -2.71
CA GLY A 223 2.43 -25.22 -3.39
C GLY A 223 1.20 -26.04 -3.75
N ASP A 224 1.19 -27.34 -3.46
CA ASP A 224 0.03 -28.23 -3.58
C ASP A 224 -0.80 -28.28 -2.28
N LYS A 225 -0.30 -27.70 -1.18
CA LYS A 225 -0.91 -27.66 0.16
C LYS A 225 -1.04 -29.03 0.84
N LEU A 226 -0.31 -30.05 0.37
CA LEU A 226 -0.34 -31.39 0.94
C LEU A 226 0.84 -31.63 1.89
N ARG A 227 0.66 -32.55 2.84
CA ARG A 227 1.76 -33.10 3.68
C ARG A 227 2.47 -34.30 3.01
N SER A 228 2.26 -34.47 1.71
CA SER A 228 2.94 -35.45 0.86
C SER A 228 3.88 -34.71 -0.07
N ASN A 229 5.04 -35.30 -0.33
CA ASN A 229 6.02 -34.73 -1.25
C ASN A 229 5.79 -35.23 -2.70
N ASP A 230 6.35 -34.49 -3.66
CA ASP A 230 6.20 -34.67 -5.11
C ASP A 230 6.76 -35.97 -5.67
N THR A 231 7.55 -36.69 -4.87
CA THR A 231 8.03 -38.03 -5.23
C THR A 231 7.07 -39.15 -4.82
N GLY A 232 5.97 -38.81 -4.15
CA GLY A 232 4.88 -39.70 -3.76
C GLY A 232 4.88 -40.15 -2.29
N GLY A 233 5.81 -39.66 -1.46
CA GLY A 233 5.95 -40.11 -0.08
C GLY A 233 5.56 -39.06 0.94
N ASN A 234 5.48 -39.46 2.21
CA ASN A 234 5.04 -38.58 3.28
C ASN A 234 6.15 -37.68 3.82
N ILE A 235 5.71 -36.57 4.41
CA ILE A 235 6.53 -35.68 5.22
C ILE A 235 6.22 -35.98 6.68
N GLY A 236 7.27 -36.14 7.49
CA GLY A 236 7.13 -36.47 8.89
C GLY A 236 8.14 -35.76 9.77
N GLU A 237 7.93 -35.88 11.07
CA GLU A 237 8.78 -35.33 12.11
C GLU A 237 9.43 -36.45 12.91
N PHE A 238 10.66 -36.23 13.38
CA PHE A 238 11.35 -37.20 14.23
C PHE A 238 12.10 -36.52 15.38
N SER A 239 12.19 -37.21 16.51
CA SER A 239 13.04 -36.85 17.66
C SER A 239 13.63 -38.12 18.27
N GLN A 240 14.89 -38.04 18.75
CA GLN A 240 15.58 -39.24 19.25
C GLN A 240 15.52 -39.42 20.78
N THR A 241 14.91 -38.50 21.53
CA THR A 241 14.93 -38.53 23.02
C THR A 241 13.59 -38.20 23.70
N GLY A 242 12.52 -37.90 22.97
CA GLY A 242 11.19 -37.67 23.54
C GLY A 242 10.97 -36.32 24.25
N ASP A 243 12.02 -35.58 24.61
CA ASP A 243 11.93 -34.23 25.24
C ASP A 243 12.30 -33.06 24.29
N ALA A 244 12.83 -33.34 23.10
CA ALA A 244 12.93 -32.36 22.03
C ALA A 244 11.53 -32.09 21.47
N SER A 245 10.88 -31.05 21.97
CA SER A 245 9.55 -30.61 21.54
C SER A 245 9.67 -29.84 20.22
N LEU A 246 9.67 -30.57 19.10
CA LEU A 246 9.12 -30.01 17.86
C LEU A 246 7.64 -29.73 18.14
N TYR A 247 7.22 -28.48 18.00
CA TYR A 247 5.85 -28.08 18.29
C TYR A 247 4.94 -28.40 17.09
N THR A 248 5.39 -28.14 15.86
CA THR A 248 4.66 -28.39 14.62
C THR A 248 5.57 -28.32 13.38
N SER A 249 5.33 -29.16 12.38
CA SER A 249 5.53 -28.84 10.96
C SER A 249 4.16 -28.58 10.33
N GLU A 250 3.95 -27.34 9.90
CA GLU A 250 2.70 -26.90 9.27
C GLU A 250 3.03 -26.16 7.98
N ILE A 251 2.11 -26.27 7.02
CA ILE A 251 2.15 -25.46 5.81
C ILE A 251 1.68 -24.06 6.23
N ASP A 252 2.63 -23.12 6.30
CA ASP A 252 2.32 -21.76 6.74
C ASP A 252 1.69 -20.96 5.59
N THR A 253 0.59 -20.28 5.90
CA THR A 253 -0.22 -19.50 4.96
C THR A 253 -0.18 -18.00 5.23
N VAL A 254 0.48 -17.57 6.33
CA VAL A 254 0.39 -16.21 6.89
C VAL A 254 1.74 -15.47 6.84
N ILE A 255 2.74 -16.03 6.17
CA ILE A 255 4.01 -15.33 5.93
C ILE A 255 3.79 -14.33 4.79
N HIS A 256 3.32 -13.14 5.16
CA HIS A 256 3.28 -11.99 4.26
C HIS A 256 4.69 -11.72 3.73
N HIS A 257 4.93 -12.06 2.46
CA HIS A 257 5.17 -11.05 1.41
C HIS A 257 5.57 -11.64 0.06
N LEU A 258 5.89 -12.94 -0.09
CA LEU A 258 6.33 -13.45 -1.39
C LEU A 258 5.80 -14.82 -1.87
N GLU A 259 5.35 -15.77 -1.03
CA GLU A 259 4.61 -16.94 -1.53
C GLU A 259 3.63 -17.48 -0.46
N PRO A 260 2.34 -17.74 -0.77
CA PRO A 260 1.54 -18.61 0.08
C PRO A 260 2.04 -20.05 -0.09
N TYR A 261 2.17 -20.79 1.03
CA TYR A 261 2.49 -22.22 1.13
C TYR A 261 3.97 -22.59 1.04
N ALA A 262 4.68 -22.47 2.17
CA ALA A 262 6.01 -23.05 2.40
C ALA A 262 6.00 -23.86 3.69
N LEU A 263 6.91 -24.83 3.84
CA LEU A 263 6.99 -25.61 5.07
C LEU A 263 7.64 -24.78 6.17
N ARG A 264 6.86 -24.48 7.20
CA ARG A 264 7.38 -23.92 8.44
C ARG A 264 7.72 -25.04 9.40
N VAL A 265 8.95 -24.99 9.91
CA VAL A 265 9.46 -25.90 10.92
C VAL A 265 9.79 -25.09 12.16
N ASP A 266 8.95 -25.23 13.18
CA ASP A 266 9.17 -24.65 14.50
C ASP A 266 10.00 -25.63 15.34
N TYR A 267 11.27 -25.29 15.54
CA TYR A 267 12.19 -26.12 16.30
C TYR A 267 12.45 -25.53 17.69
N ASN A 268 12.53 -26.40 18.68
CA ASN A 268 12.99 -26.06 20.03
C ASN A 268 13.95 -27.16 20.48
N ASN A 269 15.24 -26.85 20.49
CA ASN A 269 16.26 -27.85 20.81
C ASN A 269 16.58 -27.81 22.31
N GLY A 270 16.33 -28.93 23.00
CA GLY A 270 16.51 -29.11 24.43
C GLY A 270 17.97 -29.35 24.85
N SER A 271 18.21 -30.42 25.61
CA SER A 271 19.52 -30.69 26.23
C SER A 271 20.59 -31.15 25.22
N SER A 272 21.87 -31.21 25.62
CA SER A 272 23.04 -31.31 24.73
C SER A 272 23.23 -32.62 23.94
N SER A 273 22.36 -33.61 24.12
CA SER A 273 22.39 -34.89 23.40
C SER A 273 21.15 -35.12 22.52
N GLU A 274 20.32 -34.10 22.35
CA GLU A 274 19.02 -34.19 21.70
C GLU A 274 19.09 -33.57 20.29
N TYR A 275 18.44 -34.21 19.33
CA TYR A 275 18.22 -33.65 18.00
C TYR A 275 16.85 -34.09 17.48
N GLY A 276 16.27 -33.22 16.67
CA GLY A 276 15.02 -33.45 15.98
C GLY A 276 15.10 -32.86 14.58
N GLY A 277 14.14 -33.23 13.74
CA GLY A 277 14.11 -32.78 12.37
C GLY A 277 12.82 -33.13 11.67
N VAL A 278 12.75 -32.69 10.42
CA VAL A 278 11.74 -33.12 9.45
C VAL A 278 12.38 -34.07 8.45
N PHE A 279 11.62 -35.05 8.01
CA PHE A 279 12.04 -35.99 6.98
C PHE A 279 11.03 -36.06 5.85
N PHE A 280 11.55 -36.27 4.66
CA PHE A 280 10.83 -36.42 3.41
C PHE A 280 11.10 -37.84 2.92
N MET A 281 10.08 -38.68 2.96
CA MET A 281 10.16 -40.03 2.41
C MET A 281 10.11 -39.95 0.89
N LEU A 282 11.18 -40.35 0.21
CA LEU A 282 11.11 -40.54 -1.25
C LEU A 282 10.46 -41.90 -1.44
N GLY A 283 9.15 -41.95 -1.61
CA GLY A 283 8.36 -43.17 -1.43
C GLY A 283 7.04 -43.11 -2.18
N GLY A 284 6.24 -44.16 -2.08
CA GLY A 284 4.96 -44.13 -2.77
C GLY A 284 3.97 -45.21 -2.42
N ASP A 285 4.32 -46.25 -1.66
CA ASP A 285 3.37 -47.32 -1.27
C ASP A 285 2.03 -46.77 -0.75
N LYS A 286 0.99 -47.62 -0.66
CA LYS A 286 -0.38 -47.18 -0.32
C LYS A 286 -0.47 -46.24 0.90
N ASP A 287 0.51 -46.33 1.80
CA ASP A 287 0.58 -45.56 3.03
C ASP A 287 1.62 -44.42 3.01
N GLY A 288 2.49 -44.31 1.98
CA GLY A 288 3.46 -43.22 1.75
C GLY A 288 4.73 -43.24 2.62
N TRP A 289 4.92 -44.28 3.44
CA TRP A 289 5.99 -44.37 4.45
C TRP A 289 7.12 -45.34 4.10
N SER A 290 6.96 -46.21 3.08
CA SER A 290 8.06 -47.06 2.63
C SER A 290 8.91 -46.36 1.56
N PRO A 291 10.24 -46.32 1.69
CA PRO A 291 11.10 -45.63 0.73
C PRO A 291 11.16 -46.36 -0.61
N VAL A 292 10.95 -45.61 -1.69
CA VAL A 292 11.29 -45.95 -3.07
C VAL A 292 12.61 -45.26 -3.41
N PHE A 293 13.69 -46.04 -3.44
CA PHE A 293 15.02 -45.50 -3.65
C PHE A 293 15.21 -44.97 -5.08
N LYS A 294 15.45 -43.66 -5.21
CA LYS A 294 15.74 -42.95 -6.46
C LYS A 294 17.23 -43.01 -6.77
N ASP A 295 17.58 -43.34 -8.01
CA ASP A 295 18.97 -43.35 -8.47
C ASP A 295 19.42 -41.92 -8.79
N LEU A 296 20.36 -41.41 -8.01
CA LEU A 296 20.87 -40.04 -8.16
C LEU A 296 22.12 -39.93 -9.04
N SER A 297 22.53 -40.99 -9.76
CA SER A 297 23.79 -41.00 -10.54
C SER A 297 23.91 -39.91 -11.60
N GLN A 298 22.79 -39.37 -12.08
CA GLN A 298 22.73 -38.32 -13.11
C GLN A 298 22.66 -36.90 -12.52
N TYR A 299 22.48 -36.77 -11.21
CA TYR A 299 22.38 -35.48 -10.53
C TYR A 299 23.70 -35.13 -9.84
N THR A 300 23.99 -33.84 -9.73
CA THR A 300 25.26 -33.35 -9.21
C THR A 300 25.11 -32.47 -7.98
N LYS A 301 23.90 -31.96 -7.71
CA LYS A 301 23.63 -31.11 -6.54
C LYS A 301 22.22 -31.31 -5.96
N LEU A 302 22.07 -31.03 -4.68
CA LEU A 302 20.79 -30.82 -3.98
C LEU A 302 20.54 -29.31 -3.89
N HIS A 303 19.37 -28.85 -4.32
CA HIS A 303 18.91 -27.48 -4.23
C HIS A 303 17.83 -27.33 -3.16
N LEU A 304 17.83 -26.22 -2.43
CA LEU A 304 16.76 -25.78 -1.53
C LEU A 304 16.77 -24.27 -1.29
N ALA A 305 15.60 -23.71 -0.96
CA ALA A 305 15.40 -22.33 -0.53
C ALA A 305 15.07 -22.28 0.98
N LEU A 306 15.68 -21.33 1.69
CA LEU A 306 15.59 -21.22 3.15
C LEU A 306 15.36 -19.78 3.62
N LEU A 307 14.56 -19.60 4.68
CA LEU A 307 14.33 -18.33 5.37
C LEU A 307 14.16 -18.55 6.89
N ALA A 308 14.95 -17.86 7.72
CA ALA A 308 14.72 -17.81 9.17
C ALA A 308 13.76 -16.66 9.51
N LEU A 309 12.78 -16.89 10.41
CA LEU A 309 11.83 -15.82 10.78
C LEU A 309 12.42 -14.77 11.73
N SER A 310 13.56 -15.05 12.36
CA SER A 310 14.21 -14.12 13.27
C SER A 310 15.72 -14.26 13.22
N ALA A 311 16.41 -13.12 13.29
CA ALA A 311 17.87 -13.06 13.33
C ALA A 311 18.43 -13.56 14.67
N THR A 312 17.64 -13.43 15.75
CA THR A 312 18.07 -13.80 17.10
C THR A 312 17.88 -15.28 17.39
N THR A 313 16.88 -15.91 16.76
CA THR A 313 16.58 -17.34 16.97
C THR A 313 16.99 -18.22 15.78
N ASN A 314 17.63 -17.63 14.76
CA ASN A 314 18.15 -18.30 13.57
C ASN A 314 19.00 -19.54 13.92
N PRO A 315 18.81 -20.69 13.24
CA PRO A 315 19.57 -21.89 13.58
C PRO A 315 21.05 -21.77 13.22
N GLY A 316 21.40 -20.85 12.30
CA GLY A 316 22.75 -20.55 11.84
C GLY A 316 23.35 -21.64 10.95
N ASN A 317 23.34 -22.88 11.44
CA ASN A 317 23.77 -24.08 10.76
C ASN A 317 22.72 -25.18 10.86
N ILE A 318 22.57 -25.97 9.81
CA ILE A 318 21.65 -27.12 9.76
C ILE A 318 22.38 -28.31 9.14
N LYS A 319 22.07 -29.51 9.62
CA LYS A 319 22.55 -30.75 9.01
C LYS A 319 21.49 -31.31 8.06
N LEU A 320 21.91 -31.66 6.86
CA LEU A 320 21.12 -32.33 5.84
C LEU A 320 21.55 -33.79 5.78
N GLU A 321 20.62 -34.73 5.73
CA GLU A 321 20.92 -36.16 5.60
C GLU A 321 20.21 -36.78 4.39
N LEU A 322 20.91 -37.63 3.66
CA LEU A 322 20.41 -38.46 2.58
C LEU A 322 20.54 -39.93 2.99
N LYS A 323 19.42 -40.64 3.07
CA LYS A 323 19.40 -42.06 3.46
C LYS A 323 19.50 -42.94 2.23
N SER A 324 20.65 -43.58 2.08
CA SER A 324 20.91 -44.56 1.03
C SER A 324 20.54 -45.98 1.47
N THR A 325 20.54 -46.92 0.53
CA THR A 325 20.42 -48.36 0.83
C THR A 325 21.56 -48.89 1.72
N THR A 326 22.68 -48.17 1.80
CA THR A 326 23.91 -48.59 2.49
C THR A 326 24.21 -47.81 3.79
N GLY A 327 23.42 -46.77 4.10
CA GLY A 327 23.65 -45.90 5.26
C GLY A 327 23.22 -44.46 5.04
N ILE A 328 23.48 -43.60 6.02
CA ILE A 328 23.19 -42.16 5.99
C ILE A 328 24.41 -41.40 5.49
N LEU A 329 24.17 -40.46 4.59
CA LEU A 329 25.14 -39.51 4.06
C LEU A 329 24.74 -38.11 4.53
N ASP A 330 25.62 -37.34 5.15
CA ASP A 330 25.26 -36.03 5.72
C ASP A 330 26.16 -34.89 5.25
N GLN A 331 25.60 -33.68 5.26
CA GLN A 331 26.34 -32.44 5.01
C GLN A 331 25.76 -31.30 5.85
N ARG A 332 26.63 -30.41 6.36
CA ARG A 332 26.20 -29.22 7.10
C ARG A 332 26.22 -27.98 6.21
N ILE A 333 25.16 -27.18 6.30
CA ILE A 333 25.06 -25.88 5.64
C ILE A 333 25.02 -24.76 6.69
N SER A 334 25.58 -23.61 6.34
CA SER A 334 25.69 -22.43 7.20
C SER A 334 25.16 -21.17 6.52
N GLY A 335 25.10 -20.07 7.28
CA GLY A 335 24.77 -18.75 6.74
C GLY A 335 23.28 -18.61 6.38
N ILE A 336 22.41 -19.24 7.17
CA ILE A 336 20.96 -19.04 7.08
C ILE A 336 20.66 -17.61 7.53
N SER A 337 19.70 -16.94 6.89
CA SER A 337 19.41 -15.52 7.15
C SER A 337 17.91 -15.25 7.26
N THR A 338 17.55 -14.04 7.70
CA THR A 338 16.17 -13.55 7.69
C THR A 338 15.71 -13.06 6.32
N GLN A 339 16.37 -13.52 5.26
CA GLN A 339 16.05 -13.26 3.86
C GLN A 339 16.11 -14.60 3.11
N TRP A 340 15.27 -14.76 2.09
CA TRP A 340 15.27 -15.96 1.26
C TRP A 340 16.65 -16.20 0.66
N THR A 341 17.15 -17.42 0.88
CA THR A 341 18.47 -17.80 0.43
C THR A 341 18.42 -19.16 -0.25
N GLU A 342 18.74 -19.19 -1.54
CA GLU A 342 18.93 -20.43 -2.31
C GLU A 342 20.28 -21.08 -1.97
N ARG A 343 20.31 -22.42 -1.93
CA ARG A 343 21.48 -23.23 -1.62
C ARG A 343 21.58 -24.39 -2.60
N ASP A 344 22.66 -24.39 -3.37
CA ASP A 344 23.11 -25.54 -4.16
C ASP A 344 24.22 -26.26 -3.40
N ILE A 345 23.95 -27.50 -2.94
CA ILE A 345 24.94 -28.34 -2.27
C ILE A 345 25.38 -29.45 -3.24
N PRO A 346 26.67 -29.50 -3.64
CA PRO A 346 27.19 -30.59 -4.46
C PRO A 346 26.94 -31.96 -3.82
N LEU A 347 26.40 -32.93 -4.56
CA LEU A 347 26.13 -34.29 -4.07
C LEU A 347 27.42 -35.03 -3.67
N GLN A 348 28.54 -34.68 -4.29
CA GLN A 348 29.87 -35.18 -3.89
C GLN A 348 30.24 -34.78 -2.45
N ASP A 349 29.72 -33.65 -1.94
CA ASP A 349 30.03 -33.17 -0.58
C ASP A 349 29.34 -34.04 0.48
N PHE A 350 28.25 -34.73 0.12
CA PHE A 350 27.62 -35.76 0.95
C PHE A 350 28.39 -37.10 0.89
N GLY A 351 29.41 -37.23 0.03
CA GLY A 351 30.11 -38.50 -0.20
C GLY A 351 29.33 -39.51 -1.05
N ILE A 352 28.48 -39.03 -1.96
CA ILE A 352 27.78 -39.90 -2.93
C ILE A 352 28.78 -40.52 -3.92
N THR A 353 28.58 -41.81 -4.18
CA THR A 353 29.36 -42.70 -5.04
C THR A 353 28.41 -43.63 -5.81
N SER A 354 28.90 -44.38 -6.79
CA SER A 354 28.10 -45.36 -7.53
C SER A 354 27.52 -46.50 -6.68
N SER A 355 28.01 -46.71 -5.45
CA SER A 355 27.52 -47.76 -4.54
C SER A 355 26.43 -47.30 -3.55
N ASN A 356 26.25 -45.98 -3.38
CA ASN A 356 25.31 -45.39 -2.40
C ASN A 356 24.45 -44.26 -3.01
N ASN A 357 24.41 -44.16 -4.35
CA ASN A 357 23.63 -43.20 -5.13
C ASN A 357 22.11 -43.41 -5.09
N LYS A 358 21.63 -44.50 -4.47
CA LYS A 358 20.21 -44.81 -4.36
C LYS A 358 19.66 -44.25 -3.06
N ILE A 359 18.89 -43.15 -3.12
CA ILE A 359 18.40 -42.41 -1.95
C ILE A 359 16.88 -42.58 -1.81
N GLY A 360 16.43 -42.92 -0.61
CA GLY A 360 15.01 -43.15 -0.31
C GLY A 360 14.41 -42.17 0.71
N GLN A 361 15.21 -41.30 1.32
CA GLN A 361 14.75 -40.34 2.32
C GLN A 361 15.72 -39.16 2.41
N PHE A 362 15.18 -37.95 2.57
CA PHE A 362 15.91 -36.72 2.85
C PHE A 362 15.51 -36.19 4.23
N ASN A 363 16.48 -35.84 5.09
CA ASN A 363 16.21 -35.25 6.39
C ASN A 363 16.84 -33.87 6.52
N LEU A 364 16.12 -32.98 7.21
CA LEU A 364 16.66 -31.73 7.72
C LEU A 364 16.71 -31.80 9.24
N VAL A 365 17.91 -31.69 9.79
CA VAL A 365 18.21 -31.99 11.19
C VAL A 365 18.75 -30.77 11.92
N PHE A 366 18.08 -30.42 13.01
CA PHE A 366 18.48 -29.33 13.91
C PHE A 366 19.34 -29.91 15.04
N GLU A 367 20.66 -29.71 14.92
CA GLU A 367 21.64 -30.11 15.94
C GLU A 367 21.99 -28.90 16.83
N ARG A 368 22.21 -29.13 18.13
CA ARG A 368 22.66 -28.06 19.03
C ARG A 368 24.13 -27.72 18.77
N SER A 369 24.44 -26.45 18.49
CA SER A 369 25.80 -25.93 18.68
C SER A 369 26.04 -25.71 20.19
N LYS A 370 27.26 -25.97 20.70
CA LYS A 370 27.57 -26.10 22.14
C LYS A 370 27.23 -24.89 23.05
N GLN A 371 26.63 -23.81 22.55
CA GLN A 371 26.27 -22.63 23.32
C GLN A 371 24.79 -22.27 23.08
N GLU A 372 24.02 -22.30 24.18
CA GLU A 372 22.63 -21.83 24.33
C GLU A 372 21.49 -22.65 23.71
N LYS A 373 20.29 -22.45 24.25
CA LYS A 373 19.01 -23.07 23.88
C LYS A 373 18.49 -22.33 22.64
N LEU A 374 18.35 -23.03 21.52
CA LEU A 374 17.89 -22.46 20.26
C LEU A 374 16.45 -22.91 20.02
N SER A 375 15.51 -21.97 20.12
CA SER A 375 14.11 -22.16 19.73
C SER A 375 13.72 -21.10 18.72
N GLY A 376 13.26 -21.49 17.54
CA GLY A 376 12.94 -20.59 16.44
C GLY A 376 12.17 -21.28 15.33
N SER A 377 12.02 -20.56 14.21
CA SER A 377 11.23 -21.01 13.06
C SER A 377 12.06 -20.88 11.79
N LEU A 378 12.10 -21.96 11.01
CA LEU A 378 12.71 -21.99 9.69
C LEU A 378 11.63 -22.29 8.65
N ILE A 379 11.65 -21.52 7.56
CA ILE A 379 10.85 -21.74 6.38
C ILE A 379 11.71 -22.39 5.31
N ILE A 380 11.18 -23.44 4.70
CA ILE A 380 11.87 -24.25 3.69
C ILE A 380 10.98 -24.34 2.46
N ASP A 381 11.60 -24.26 1.28
CA ASP A 381 10.94 -24.47 0.00
C ASP A 381 11.90 -25.04 -1.07
N GLU A 382 11.35 -25.50 -2.19
CA GLU A 382 12.04 -25.94 -3.41
C GLU A 382 13.14 -26.99 -3.23
N ILE A 383 12.77 -28.16 -2.70
CA ILE A 383 13.73 -29.23 -2.45
C ILE A 383 13.89 -30.08 -3.72
N GLU A 384 15.07 -30.04 -4.36
CA GLU A 384 15.29 -30.69 -5.67
C GLU A 384 16.69 -31.29 -5.82
N PHE A 385 16.81 -32.45 -6.48
CA PHE A 385 18.10 -32.90 -7.03
C PHE A 385 18.27 -32.36 -8.45
N ARG A 386 19.40 -31.75 -8.78
CA ARG A 386 19.66 -31.15 -10.10
C ARG A 386 20.90 -31.73 -10.78
N ALA A 387 20.82 -31.93 -12.10
CA ALA A 387 21.92 -32.37 -12.96
C ALA A 387 22.81 -31.20 -13.38
N GLN A 388 24.04 -31.50 -13.82
CA GLN A 388 25.00 -30.49 -14.27
C GLN A 388 24.72 -29.98 -15.69
N ASP A 389 24.26 -30.88 -16.57
CA ASP A 389 24.03 -30.60 -17.99
C ASP A 389 22.66 -31.15 -18.41
N PHE A 390 21.58 -30.42 -18.10
CA PHE A 390 20.29 -30.76 -18.69
C PHE A 390 20.27 -30.37 -20.17
N THR A 391 20.13 -31.35 -21.05
CA THR A 391 19.96 -31.12 -22.50
C THR A 391 18.52 -31.42 -22.90
N GLY A 392 17.58 -30.67 -22.29
CA GLY A 392 16.20 -30.61 -22.78
C GLY A 392 16.12 -30.10 -24.24
N PRO A 393 14.96 -30.18 -24.91
CA PRO A 393 14.83 -29.88 -26.33
C PRO A 393 15.08 -28.40 -26.66
N ASP A 394 14.95 -27.52 -25.68
CA ASP A 394 15.26 -26.09 -25.77
C ASP A 394 16.65 -25.81 -25.17
N THR A 395 17.73 -26.27 -25.81
CA THR A 395 19.11 -25.92 -25.37
C THR A 395 19.52 -24.49 -25.69
N ALA A 396 18.69 -23.76 -26.45
CA ALA A 396 18.94 -22.37 -26.76
C ALA A 396 18.75 -21.51 -25.51
N ALA A 397 19.74 -20.67 -25.22
CA ALA A 397 19.67 -19.66 -24.19
C ALA A 397 18.39 -18.82 -24.36
N PRO A 398 17.57 -18.65 -23.31
CA PRO A 398 16.40 -17.78 -23.34
C PRO A 398 16.71 -16.42 -23.97
N GLN A 399 15.93 -16.02 -24.95
CA GLN A 399 15.98 -14.67 -25.52
C GLN A 399 15.03 -13.75 -24.75
N PHE A 400 15.33 -12.47 -24.63
CA PHE A 400 14.42 -11.51 -23.99
C PHE A 400 14.81 -10.09 -24.40
N GLY A 401 13.85 -9.17 -24.26
CA GLY A 401 14.10 -7.73 -24.34
C GLY A 401 14.82 -7.22 -23.10
N ALA A 402 15.23 -5.94 -23.14
CA ALA A 402 15.80 -5.27 -21.96
C ALA A 402 14.80 -5.27 -20.80
N LEU A 403 15.31 -5.41 -19.57
CA LEU A 403 14.55 -5.24 -18.33
C LEU A 403 14.05 -3.79 -18.24
N ARG A 404 12.75 -3.61 -17.98
CA ARG A 404 12.07 -2.30 -18.00
C ARG A 404 11.50 -1.95 -16.64
N VAL A 405 11.42 -0.66 -16.38
CA VAL A 405 10.69 -0.06 -15.26
C VAL A 405 9.53 0.70 -15.88
N ASN A 406 8.29 0.38 -15.53
CA ASN A 406 7.12 0.94 -16.21
C ASN A 406 6.49 2.14 -15.49
N ASP A 407 6.76 2.33 -14.20
CA ASP A 407 6.25 3.46 -13.40
C ASP A 407 7.25 4.63 -13.32
N VAL A 408 7.79 5.04 -14.47
CA VAL A 408 8.76 6.15 -14.49
C VAL A 408 8.02 7.49 -14.58
N VAL A 409 8.09 8.28 -13.49
CA VAL A 409 7.65 9.68 -13.50
C VAL A 409 8.50 10.45 -14.53
N PRO A 410 7.92 11.24 -15.46
CA PRO A 410 8.64 11.82 -16.61
C PRO A 410 9.81 12.79 -16.32
N ASP A 411 10.21 13.00 -15.07
CA ASP A 411 11.35 13.85 -14.67
C ASP A 411 12.30 13.18 -13.64
N GLN A 412 12.13 11.88 -13.37
CA GLN A 412 12.84 11.14 -12.32
C GLN A 412 13.27 9.75 -12.80
N SER A 413 13.94 9.68 -13.96
CA SER A 413 14.23 8.45 -14.73
C SER A 413 15.12 7.39 -14.06
N MET A 414 15.37 7.48 -12.75
CA MET A 414 16.18 6.51 -12.00
C MET A 414 15.62 6.18 -10.60
N TYR A 415 14.44 6.66 -10.20
CA TYR A 415 13.92 6.43 -8.84
C TYR A 415 12.88 5.28 -8.77
N VAL A 416 12.97 4.44 -7.73
CA VAL A 416 11.98 3.38 -7.40
C VAL A 416 11.24 3.72 -6.10
N SER A 417 9.92 3.51 -6.10
CA SER A 417 9.00 3.73 -4.97
C SER A 417 8.62 2.42 -4.26
N SER A 418 7.73 2.49 -3.27
CA SER A 418 7.22 1.32 -2.51
C SER A 418 6.40 0.32 -3.35
N SER A 419 6.10 0.63 -4.61
CA SER A 419 5.41 -0.30 -5.51
C SER A 419 5.78 0.01 -6.96
N THR A 420 6.97 -0.40 -7.39
CA THR A 420 7.45 -0.17 -8.75
C THR A 420 7.26 -1.41 -9.62
N LYS A 421 6.59 -1.29 -10.76
CA LYS A 421 6.47 -2.39 -11.72
C LYS A 421 7.75 -2.58 -12.56
N ILE A 422 8.32 -3.79 -12.49
CA ILE A 422 9.48 -4.23 -13.28
C ILE A 422 9.01 -5.25 -14.31
N GLU A 423 9.42 -5.10 -15.57
CA GLU A 423 9.01 -6.00 -16.65
C GLU A 423 10.17 -6.54 -17.49
N LEU A 424 10.13 -7.83 -17.81
CA LEU A 424 11.03 -8.47 -18.77
C LEU A 424 10.22 -9.01 -19.97
N PRO A 425 10.36 -8.41 -21.17
CA PRO A 425 9.72 -8.93 -22.37
C PRO A 425 10.36 -10.26 -22.78
N VAL A 426 9.60 -11.36 -22.75
CA VAL A 426 10.10 -12.71 -23.09
C VAL A 426 9.49 -13.28 -24.36
N GLY A 427 8.43 -12.66 -24.91
CA GLY A 427 7.74 -13.19 -26.09
C GLY A 427 7.12 -14.57 -25.85
N ASN A 428 6.96 -15.37 -26.91
CA ASN A 428 6.36 -16.70 -26.84
C ASN A 428 7.43 -17.78 -26.62
N GLN A 429 8.16 -17.69 -25.50
CA GLN A 429 9.24 -18.62 -25.17
C GLN A 429 8.87 -19.57 -24.04
N LYS A 430 9.47 -20.77 -24.10
CA LYS A 430 9.27 -21.84 -23.13
C LYS A 430 10.23 -21.69 -21.96
N LEU A 431 9.77 -21.01 -20.91
CA LEU A 431 10.56 -20.77 -19.70
C LEU A 431 10.07 -21.65 -18.55
N GLU A 432 11.01 -22.17 -17.77
CA GLU A 432 10.76 -22.88 -16.52
C GLU A 432 10.51 -21.89 -15.39
N SER A 433 11.37 -20.87 -15.28
CA SER A 433 11.26 -19.83 -14.27
C SER A 433 11.82 -18.49 -14.74
N ALA A 434 11.38 -17.43 -14.09
CA ALA A 434 11.95 -16.10 -14.19
C ALA A 434 12.05 -15.48 -12.80
N ARG A 435 13.27 -15.17 -12.39
CA ARG A 435 13.60 -14.66 -11.05
C ARG A 435 14.09 -13.24 -11.14
N LEU A 436 13.52 -12.34 -10.35
CA LEU A 436 14.07 -11.00 -10.14
C LEU A 436 15.01 -11.05 -8.95
N PHE A 437 16.24 -10.57 -9.12
CA PHE A 437 17.23 -10.45 -8.06
C PHE A 437 17.55 -8.98 -7.81
N TYR A 438 17.86 -8.68 -6.55
CA TYR A 438 18.33 -7.36 -6.13
C TYR A 438 19.60 -7.46 -5.27
N ARG A 439 20.36 -6.36 -5.21
CA ARG A 439 21.41 -6.16 -4.21
C ARG A 439 21.68 -4.68 -4.01
N GLY A 440 22.16 -4.32 -2.82
CA GLY A 440 22.73 -2.98 -2.60
C GLY A 440 23.98 -2.74 -3.46
N ASP A 441 24.28 -1.48 -3.75
CA ASP A 441 25.48 -1.06 -4.52
C ASP A 441 26.82 -1.53 -3.92
N THR A 442 26.88 -1.64 -2.59
CA THR A 442 28.04 -2.11 -1.84
C THR A 442 28.02 -3.62 -1.58
N GLU A 443 26.93 -4.32 -1.93
CA GLU A 443 26.76 -5.74 -1.65
C GLU A 443 27.30 -6.62 -2.79
N THR A 444 27.99 -7.71 -2.44
CA THR A 444 28.51 -8.67 -3.42
C THR A 444 27.51 -9.77 -3.79
N ASN A 445 26.61 -10.11 -2.87
CA ASN A 445 25.69 -11.23 -3.02
C ASN A 445 24.33 -10.73 -3.53
N TRP A 446 23.78 -11.44 -4.52
CA TRP A 446 22.43 -11.20 -5.01
C TRP A 446 21.41 -11.86 -4.08
N ARG A 447 20.30 -11.17 -3.83
CA ARG A 447 19.13 -11.67 -3.10
C ARG A 447 17.98 -11.87 -4.08
N LEU A 448 17.24 -12.96 -3.91
CA LEU A 448 16.02 -13.18 -4.69
C LEU A 448 14.95 -12.18 -4.19
N TRP A 449 14.40 -11.39 -5.12
CA TRP A 449 13.24 -10.54 -4.85
C TRP A 449 11.94 -11.33 -5.04
N ASP A 450 11.73 -11.88 -6.22
CA ASP A 450 10.48 -12.55 -6.57
C ASP A 450 10.72 -13.53 -7.72
N ARG A 451 9.87 -14.55 -7.83
CA ARG A 451 9.96 -15.62 -8.82
C ARG A 451 8.61 -15.85 -9.48
N ASN A 452 8.62 -15.76 -10.81
CA ASN A 452 7.49 -16.11 -11.65
C ASN A 452 7.76 -17.46 -12.35
N TYR A 453 6.83 -18.40 -12.22
CA TYR A 453 6.81 -19.66 -12.95
C TYR A 453 5.96 -19.52 -14.21
N ALA A 454 6.54 -18.91 -15.25
CA ALA A 454 5.81 -18.44 -16.41
C ALA A 454 5.98 -19.34 -17.65
N GLN A 455 4.84 -19.72 -18.23
CA GLN A 455 4.61 -19.77 -19.67
C GLN A 455 3.18 -19.23 -19.90
N GLY A 456 2.87 -18.29 -20.80
CA GLY A 456 3.64 -17.60 -21.81
C GLY A 456 2.73 -16.88 -22.83
N THR A 457 2.67 -15.55 -22.79
CA THR A 457 2.70 -14.61 -23.94
C THR A 457 3.04 -13.21 -23.40
N GLY A 458 3.92 -12.45 -24.07
CA GLY A 458 4.18 -11.03 -23.71
C GLY A 458 5.39 -10.79 -22.81
N ALA A 459 5.16 -10.28 -21.59
CA ALA A 459 6.19 -9.82 -20.66
C ALA A 459 5.96 -10.37 -19.25
N ILE A 460 7.05 -10.73 -18.56
CA ILE A 460 7.04 -11.14 -17.15
C ILE A 460 7.08 -9.88 -16.30
N SER A 461 6.15 -9.74 -15.36
CA SER A 461 6.03 -8.56 -14.49
C SER A 461 6.31 -8.93 -13.03
N TRP A 462 7.06 -8.09 -12.33
CA TRP A 462 7.23 -8.14 -10.88
C TRP A 462 6.85 -6.79 -10.27
N THR A 463 6.33 -6.80 -9.04
CA THR A 463 6.18 -5.59 -8.23
C THR A 463 7.34 -5.52 -7.25
N PHE A 464 8.20 -4.53 -7.41
CA PHE A 464 9.35 -4.29 -6.55
C PHE A 464 9.01 -3.23 -5.50
N ASP A 465 9.12 -3.60 -4.22
CA ASP A 465 8.89 -2.71 -3.08
C ASP A 465 10.23 -2.25 -2.51
N ALA A 466 10.63 -1.03 -2.89
CA ALA A 466 11.88 -0.43 -2.44
C ALA A 466 11.83 0.05 -0.98
N SER A 467 10.71 -0.07 -0.25
CA SER A 467 10.60 0.36 1.15
C SER A 467 11.42 -0.43 2.14
N GLN A 468 11.84 -1.64 1.73
CA GLN A 468 12.70 -2.50 2.52
C GLN A 468 14.18 -2.13 2.42
N LEU A 469 14.54 -1.16 1.57
CA LEU A 469 15.92 -0.75 1.33
C LEU A 469 16.23 0.63 1.94
N PRO A 470 17.50 0.92 2.26
CA PRO A 470 17.90 2.24 2.72
C PRO A 470 17.53 3.32 1.70
N ALA A 471 16.97 4.44 2.18
CA ALA A 471 16.65 5.60 1.35
C ALA A 471 17.91 6.18 0.68
N ASN A 472 17.76 6.76 -0.52
CA ASN A 472 18.87 7.34 -1.29
C ASN A 472 20.03 6.37 -1.62
N SER A 473 19.80 5.06 -1.53
CA SER A 473 20.79 4.04 -1.90
C SER A 473 20.62 3.63 -3.36
N PHE A 474 21.70 3.12 -3.96
CA PHE A 474 21.58 2.47 -5.26
C PHE A 474 21.28 0.99 -5.05
N VAL A 475 20.27 0.51 -5.77
CA VAL A 475 19.93 -0.90 -5.88
C VAL A 475 20.24 -1.36 -7.31
N ALA A 476 20.95 -2.48 -7.42
CA ALA A 476 21.13 -3.17 -8.67
C ALA A 476 20.04 -4.24 -8.78
N LEU A 477 19.33 -4.27 -9.91
CA LEU A 477 18.38 -5.33 -10.25
C LEU A 477 18.86 -6.10 -11.46
N LYS A 478 18.58 -7.41 -11.47
CA LYS A 478 18.69 -8.25 -12.67
C LYS A 478 17.57 -9.29 -12.68
N ALA A 479 17.10 -9.65 -13.85
CA ALA A 479 16.26 -10.83 -14.02
C ALA A 479 17.10 -12.01 -14.51
N VAL A 480 16.83 -13.20 -14.00
CA VAL A 480 17.40 -14.45 -14.52
C VAL A 480 16.24 -15.32 -14.98
N VAL A 481 16.23 -15.64 -16.27
CA VAL A 481 15.28 -16.59 -16.83
C VAL A 481 15.96 -17.93 -17.06
N GLN A 482 15.22 -18.99 -16.82
CA GLN A 482 15.67 -20.36 -16.99
C GLN A 482 14.70 -21.03 -17.97
N ASN A 483 15.23 -21.66 -19.02
CA ASN A 483 14.42 -22.55 -19.83
C ASN A 483 14.27 -23.92 -19.14
N TYR A 484 13.37 -24.76 -19.65
CA TYR A 484 13.24 -26.10 -19.08
C TYR A 484 14.54 -26.86 -19.13
N SER A 485 15.41 -26.68 -20.13
CA SER A 485 16.72 -27.33 -20.19
C SER A 485 17.71 -26.90 -19.09
N GLY A 486 17.29 -26.15 -18.07
CA GLY A 486 18.16 -25.65 -17.00
C GLY A 486 19.18 -24.60 -17.45
N THR A 487 19.12 -24.15 -18.70
CA THR A 487 19.99 -23.09 -19.20
C THR A 487 19.42 -21.74 -18.75
N GLU A 488 20.22 -21.05 -17.94
CA GLU A 488 19.90 -19.72 -17.47
C GLU A 488 20.42 -18.64 -18.41
N SER A 489 19.73 -17.51 -18.45
CA SER A 489 20.20 -16.29 -19.08
C SER A 489 19.83 -15.10 -18.20
N SER A 490 20.82 -14.28 -17.90
CA SER A 490 20.66 -13.09 -17.06
C SER A 490 20.42 -11.87 -17.95
N SER A 491 19.47 -11.02 -17.55
CA SER A 491 19.37 -9.68 -18.07
C SER A 491 20.63 -8.86 -17.77
N GLU A 492 20.78 -7.76 -18.48
CA GLU A 492 21.66 -6.69 -18.03
C GLU A 492 21.23 -6.22 -16.64
N ILE A 493 22.20 -5.73 -15.86
CA ILE A 493 21.94 -5.14 -14.56
C ILE A 493 21.42 -3.73 -14.79
N ILE A 494 20.24 -3.42 -14.25
CA ILE A 494 19.77 -2.04 -14.16
C ILE A 494 20.09 -1.51 -12.77
N TYR A 495 20.58 -0.28 -12.71
CA TYR A 495 20.82 0.42 -11.46
C TYR A 495 19.69 1.41 -11.26
N LEU A 496 19.02 1.29 -10.13
CA LEU A 496 17.96 2.18 -9.71
C LEU A 496 18.42 2.85 -8.42
N LYS A 497 18.02 4.09 -8.24
CA LYS A 497 18.20 4.79 -6.98
C LYS A 497 16.91 4.62 -6.20
N THR A 498 16.97 4.15 -4.96
CA THR A 498 15.79 4.21 -4.09
C THR A 498 15.39 5.66 -3.99
N ALA A 499 14.10 5.96 -4.18
CA ALA A 499 13.61 7.31 -3.90
C ALA A 499 14.14 7.73 -2.52
N PRO A 500 14.56 8.99 -2.32
CA PRO A 500 14.62 9.48 -0.96
C PRO A 500 13.25 9.14 -0.35
N PHE A 501 13.22 8.36 0.74
CA PHE A 501 12.04 8.34 1.60
C PHE A 501 11.98 9.72 2.25
N GLU A 502 11.65 10.73 1.47
CA GLU A 502 10.84 11.81 1.99
C GLU A 502 9.46 11.19 2.08
N TYR A 503 9.04 10.93 3.31
CA TYR A 503 7.65 10.78 3.60
C TYR A 503 6.95 12.00 3.02
N ASP A 504 6.14 11.83 1.98
CA ASP A 504 5.54 12.96 1.30
C ASP A 504 4.34 13.47 2.11
N ILE A 505 3.88 14.67 1.78
CA ILE A 505 2.80 15.31 2.54
C ILE A 505 1.49 14.51 2.44
N LYS A 506 1.34 13.70 1.38
CA LYS A 506 0.20 12.80 1.16
C LYS A 506 0.24 11.60 2.10
N ALA A 507 1.42 11.01 2.33
CA ALA A 507 1.61 9.94 3.29
C ALA A 507 1.32 10.43 4.72
N LEU A 508 1.85 11.60 5.11
CA LEU A 508 1.56 12.20 6.41
C LEU A 508 0.07 12.49 6.58
N PHE A 509 -0.58 12.97 5.52
CA PHE A 509 -2.01 13.23 5.52
C PHE A 509 -2.83 11.94 5.72
N ARG A 510 -2.53 10.89 4.95
CA ARG A 510 -3.22 9.60 5.06
C ARG A 510 -2.99 8.94 6.41
N ASP A 511 -1.76 8.95 6.92
CA ASP A 511 -1.43 8.31 8.19
C ASP A 511 -2.00 9.11 9.38
N SER A 512 -2.19 10.42 9.24
CA SER A 512 -2.90 11.24 10.25
C SER A 512 -4.35 10.81 10.45
N PHE A 513 -5.01 10.27 9.41
CA PHE A 513 -6.37 9.72 9.54
C PHE A 513 -6.41 8.44 10.38
N GLU A 514 -5.33 7.66 10.41
CA GLU A 514 -5.25 6.41 11.17
C GLU A 514 -5.55 6.61 12.66
N LEU A 515 -5.15 7.75 13.24
CA LEU A 515 -5.47 8.07 14.63
C LEU A 515 -6.98 8.06 14.88
N PHE A 516 -7.77 8.61 13.95
CA PHE A 516 -9.23 8.62 14.08
C PHE A 516 -9.83 7.22 13.95
N GLN A 517 -9.22 6.34 13.16
CA GLN A 517 -9.62 4.93 13.12
C GLN A 517 -9.37 4.23 14.47
N ILE A 518 -8.24 4.52 15.12
CA ILE A 518 -7.88 3.96 16.44
C ILE A 518 -8.82 4.48 17.54
N LEU A 519 -9.16 5.77 17.49
CA LEU A 519 -10.06 6.39 18.46
C LEU A 519 -11.49 5.86 18.34
N ARG A 520 -11.94 5.55 17.12
CA ARG A 520 -13.28 5.06 16.83
C ARG A 520 -13.49 3.63 17.33
N THR A 521 -14.56 3.40 18.08
CA THR A 521 -15.01 2.08 18.49
C THR A 521 -15.89 1.42 17.43
N ASN A 522 -16.17 0.12 17.62
CA ASN A 522 -17.11 -0.62 16.76
C ASN A 522 -18.55 -0.07 16.81
N ASN A 523 -18.97 0.53 17.94
CA ASN A 523 -20.28 1.19 18.05
C ASN A 523 -20.29 2.63 17.49
N GLY A 524 -19.19 3.06 16.87
CA GLY A 524 -19.07 4.34 16.18
C GLY A 524 -18.78 5.55 17.06
N ILE A 525 -18.50 5.34 18.35
CA ILE A 525 -18.15 6.40 19.28
C ILE A 525 -16.64 6.61 19.32
N TYR A 526 -16.20 7.86 19.41
CA TYR A 526 -14.78 8.19 19.49
C TYR A 526 -14.33 8.38 20.93
N ARG A 527 -13.25 7.71 21.31
CA ARG A 527 -12.52 7.97 22.55
C ARG A 527 -11.95 9.38 22.53
N ASP A 528 -11.74 9.94 23.71
CA ASP A 528 -11.04 11.22 23.85
C ASP A 528 -9.59 11.13 23.36
N THR A 529 -8.89 10.09 23.80
CA THR A 529 -7.43 10.02 23.71
C THR A 529 -6.96 8.60 23.34
N ALA A 530 -5.95 8.53 22.47
CA ALA A 530 -5.24 7.30 22.11
C ALA A 530 -3.96 7.15 22.94
N SER A 531 -3.94 6.19 23.85
CA SER A 531 -2.73 5.76 24.58
C SER A 531 -1.76 5.03 23.66
N LEU A 532 -0.50 5.49 23.60
CA LEU A 532 0.50 4.96 22.66
C LEU A 532 1.08 3.59 23.06
N ASP A 533 0.85 3.16 24.29
CA ASP A 533 1.14 1.79 24.74
C ASP A 533 0.06 0.78 24.30
N GLY A 534 -1.00 1.24 23.63
CA GLY A 534 -2.14 0.43 23.19
C GLY A 534 -3.20 0.17 24.26
N ASN A 535 -2.96 0.57 25.52
CA ASN A 535 -3.91 0.37 26.61
C ASN A 535 -4.89 1.54 26.71
N HIS A 536 -5.85 1.58 25.79
CA HIS A 536 -6.85 2.65 25.74
C HIS A 536 -7.83 2.58 26.92
N TYR A 537 -7.80 3.58 27.81
CA TYR A 537 -8.64 3.65 29.02
C TYR A 537 -9.56 4.88 29.08
N HIS A 538 -9.36 5.85 28.18
CA HIS A 538 -10.13 7.09 28.18
C HIS A 538 -11.59 6.88 27.71
N PRO A 539 -12.56 7.63 28.28
CA PRO A 539 -13.95 7.60 27.86
C PRO A 539 -14.13 8.23 26.48
N ALA A 540 -15.36 8.25 25.98
CA ALA A 540 -15.71 9.00 24.79
C ALA A 540 -15.66 10.51 25.07
N SER A 541 -15.18 11.29 24.10
CA SER A 541 -15.28 12.77 24.11
C SER A 541 -16.28 13.24 23.07
N VAL A 542 -17.22 14.09 23.48
CA VAL A 542 -18.24 14.62 22.56
C VAL A 542 -17.62 15.46 21.45
N ALA A 543 -16.62 16.28 21.76
CA ALA A 543 -15.87 17.01 20.73
C ALA A 543 -15.15 16.07 19.76
N THR A 544 -14.50 15.01 20.24
CA THR A 544 -13.79 14.07 19.35
C THR A 544 -14.76 13.31 18.43
N ASN A 545 -16.00 13.07 18.86
CA ASN A 545 -17.03 12.54 17.96
C ASN A 545 -17.35 13.52 16.81
N GLY A 546 -17.44 14.81 17.10
CA GLY A 546 -17.57 15.86 16.07
C GLY A 546 -16.37 15.90 15.11
N MET A 547 -15.15 15.87 15.63
CA MET A 547 -13.94 15.86 14.82
C MET A 547 -13.84 14.59 13.95
N GLY A 548 -14.21 13.43 14.50
CA GLY A 548 -14.25 12.14 13.80
C GLY A 548 -15.25 12.11 12.65
N LEU A 549 -16.39 12.80 12.77
CA LEU A 549 -17.35 12.96 11.67
C LEU A 549 -16.75 13.72 10.48
N VAL A 550 -16.00 14.81 10.74
CA VAL A 550 -15.24 15.52 9.70
C VAL A 550 -14.15 14.62 9.12
N ALA A 551 -13.44 13.86 9.95
CA ALA A 551 -12.41 12.91 9.51
C ALA A 551 -12.96 11.85 8.55
N LEU A 552 -14.18 11.33 8.80
CA LEU A 552 -14.85 10.39 7.88
C LEU A 552 -15.19 11.03 6.53
N CYS A 553 -15.61 12.30 6.51
CA CYS A 553 -15.86 13.02 5.25
C CYS A 553 -14.56 13.23 4.46
N ILE A 554 -13.46 13.54 5.15
CA ILE A 554 -12.13 13.66 4.52
C ILE A 554 -11.71 12.31 3.93
N ALA A 555 -11.87 11.22 4.68
CA ALA A 555 -11.49 9.88 4.23
C ALA A 555 -12.32 9.41 3.03
N ASP A 556 -13.62 9.74 2.99
CA ASP A 556 -14.48 9.49 1.84
C ASP A 556 -14.01 10.28 0.61
N ALA A 557 -13.80 11.59 0.77
CA ALA A 557 -13.37 12.48 -0.31
C ALA A 557 -12.02 12.06 -0.91
N MET A 558 -11.15 11.47 -0.08
CA MET A 558 -9.85 10.94 -0.49
C MET A 558 -9.88 9.47 -0.93
N GLY A 559 -11.03 8.78 -0.83
CA GLY A 559 -11.19 7.37 -1.20
C GLY A 559 -10.40 6.40 -0.32
N TRP A 560 -10.17 6.72 0.95
CA TRP A 560 -9.36 5.91 1.88
C TRP A 560 -10.12 4.75 2.50
N ILE A 561 -11.43 4.90 2.69
CA ILE A 561 -12.32 3.85 3.22
C ILE A 561 -13.57 3.76 2.34
N PRO A 562 -14.09 2.54 2.07
CA PRO A 562 -15.20 2.35 1.15
C PRO A 562 -16.59 2.59 1.76
N ASP A 563 -16.69 2.67 3.09
CA ASP A 563 -17.95 2.68 3.86
C ASP A 563 -18.11 3.91 4.77
N ALA A 564 -17.42 5.02 4.47
CA ALA A 564 -17.41 6.22 5.30
C ALA A 564 -18.81 6.75 5.66
N ALA A 565 -19.73 6.79 4.68
CA ALA A 565 -21.11 7.23 4.92
C ALA A 565 -21.85 6.35 5.93
N GLN A 566 -21.64 5.04 5.89
CA GLN A 566 -22.24 4.09 6.84
C GLN A 566 -21.62 4.24 8.23
N GLN A 567 -20.30 4.49 8.29
CA GLN A 567 -19.62 4.75 9.55
C GLN A 567 -20.10 6.07 10.19
N ALA A 568 -20.31 7.12 9.39
CA ALA A 568 -20.82 8.41 9.85
C ALA A 568 -22.27 8.28 10.35
N GLU A 569 -23.12 7.57 9.60
CA GLU A 569 -24.50 7.26 10.05
C GLU A 569 -24.49 6.49 11.37
N THR A 570 -23.62 5.50 11.53
CA THR A 570 -23.48 4.72 12.77
C THR A 570 -23.09 5.62 13.93
N THR A 571 -22.07 6.47 13.76
CA THR A 571 -21.66 7.45 14.77
C THR A 571 -22.82 8.36 15.15
N LEU A 572 -23.55 8.91 14.17
CA LEU A 572 -24.69 9.79 14.40
C LEU A 572 -25.83 9.08 15.13
N ARG A 573 -26.20 7.86 14.73
CA ARG A 573 -27.25 7.07 15.41
C ARG A 573 -26.90 6.84 16.87
N THR A 574 -25.67 6.42 17.16
CA THR A 574 -25.24 6.16 18.54
C THR A 574 -25.18 7.45 19.36
N ILE A 575 -24.51 8.50 18.87
CA ILE A 575 -24.33 9.76 19.64
C ILE A 575 -25.62 10.58 19.77
N THR A 576 -26.63 10.36 18.93
CA THR A 576 -27.97 10.96 19.07
C THR A 576 -28.93 10.10 19.89
N GLY A 577 -28.48 8.95 20.41
CA GLY A 577 -29.27 8.08 21.28
C GLY A 577 -30.36 7.28 20.56
N GLN A 578 -30.19 7.03 19.26
CA GLN A 578 -31.12 6.20 18.48
C GLN A 578 -30.87 4.70 18.66
N GLU A 579 -29.73 4.34 19.25
CA GLU A 579 -29.38 2.98 19.57
C GLU A 579 -29.81 2.62 21.00
N ASN A 580 -30.57 1.53 21.16
CA ASN A 580 -31.11 1.14 22.47
C ASN A 580 -30.05 0.88 23.56
N PHE A 581 -28.81 0.60 23.17
CA PHE A 581 -27.70 0.34 24.09
C PHE A 581 -26.97 1.60 24.52
N PHE A 582 -27.22 2.77 23.90
CA PHE A 582 -26.47 3.99 24.16
C PHE A 582 -27.41 5.18 24.30
N THR A 583 -27.50 5.73 25.50
CA THR A 583 -28.28 6.95 25.79
C THR A 583 -27.30 8.03 26.24
N PRO A 584 -26.95 9.00 25.37
CA PRO A 584 -25.96 10.02 25.72
C PRO A 584 -26.48 10.90 26.86
N ALA A 585 -25.64 11.13 27.87
CA ALA A 585 -25.93 12.07 28.94
C ALA A 585 -26.05 13.50 28.39
N ARG A 586 -27.26 14.05 28.47
CA ARG A 586 -27.61 15.41 28.05
C ARG A 586 -28.43 16.09 29.13
N ASN A 587 -28.29 17.40 29.26
CA ASN A 587 -29.13 18.20 30.15
C ASN A 587 -30.50 18.54 29.53
N ALA A 588 -31.37 19.20 30.28
CA ALA A 588 -32.70 19.56 29.81
C ALA A 588 -32.74 20.55 28.62
N SER A 589 -31.66 21.31 28.38
CA SER A 589 -31.49 22.19 27.21
C SER A 589 -30.80 21.48 26.03
N GLY A 590 -30.53 20.19 26.14
CA GLY A 590 -29.96 19.37 25.09
C GLY A 590 -28.43 19.40 24.98
N PHE A 591 -27.72 20.13 25.83
CA PHE A 591 -26.25 20.12 25.85
C PHE A 591 -25.71 18.82 26.42
N TYR A 592 -24.68 18.29 25.79
CA TYR A 592 -24.06 17.02 26.13
C TYR A 592 -23.05 17.16 27.28
N ALA A 593 -22.91 16.10 28.07
CA ALA A 593 -21.76 15.97 28.96
C ALA A 593 -20.47 15.87 28.15
N HIS A 594 -19.39 16.45 28.64
CA HIS A 594 -18.08 16.47 27.96
C HIS A 594 -17.60 15.04 27.68
N PHE A 595 -17.62 14.17 28.70
CA PHE A 595 -17.21 12.77 28.58
C PHE A 595 -18.37 11.80 28.79
N LEU A 596 -18.45 10.79 27.92
CA LEU A 596 -19.46 9.74 27.95
C LEU A 596 -18.81 8.36 28.10
N GLU A 597 -19.46 7.47 28.83
CA GLU A 597 -19.07 6.06 28.91
C GLU A 597 -19.27 5.38 27.55
N LEU A 598 -18.25 4.69 27.06
CA LEU A 598 -18.21 4.12 25.70
C LEU A 598 -19.32 3.08 25.44
N THR A 599 -19.80 2.44 26.50
CA THR A 599 -20.74 1.31 26.41
C THR A 599 -22.20 1.76 26.39
N ASN A 600 -22.56 2.78 27.17
CA ASN A 600 -23.95 3.12 27.43
C ASN A 600 -24.29 4.61 27.30
N GLY A 601 -23.30 5.49 27.12
CA GLY A 601 -23.52 6.92 27.00
C GLY A 601 -23.75 7.66 28.32
N ASP A 602 -23.63 6.98 29.46
CA ASP A 602 -23.68 7.63 30.77
C ASP A 602 -22.57 8.67 30.91
N ARG A 603 -22.76 9.61 31.84
CA ARG A 603 -21.77 10.65 32.09
C ARG A 603 -20.51 10.08 32.73
N ALA A 604 -19.41 10.04 31.97
CA ALA A 604 -18.12 9.60 32.46
C ALA A 604 -17.44 10.69 33.31
N TRP A 605 -16.69 10.25 34.31
CA TRP A 605 -15.88 11.09 35.21
C TRP A 605 -16.60 12.26 35.89
N GLN A 606 -17.93 12.20 36.01
CA GLN A 606 -18.74 13.32 36.51
C GLN A 606 -18.47 14.63 35.77
N SER A 607 -18.15 14.53 34.48
CA SER A 607 -17.83 15.65 33.62
C SER A 607 -18.99 16.65 33.51
N GLU A 608 -18.69 17.87 33.12
CA GLU A 608 -19.66 18.94 32.96
C GLU A 608 -20.52 18.80 31.70
N TYR A 609 -21.71 19.39 31.68
CA TYR A 609 -22.43 19.64 30.43
C TYR A 609 -21.82 20.85 29.75
N SER A 610 -21.21 20.62 28.59
CA SER A 610 -20.33 21.58 27.92
C SER A 610 -20.96 22.10 26.63
N SER A 611 -21.05 23.42 26.52
CA SER A 611 -21.57 24.06 25.31
C SER A 611 -20.60 23.98 24.13
N ILE A 612 -19.30 24.09 24.36
CA ILE A 612 -18.31 24.01 23.29
C ILE A 612 -18.18 22.60 22.73
N ASP A 613 -18.18 21.56 23.56
CA ASP A 613 -18.10 20.17 23.08
C ASP A 613 -19.33 19.81 22.25
N THR A 614 -20.51 20.24 22.73
CA THR A 614 -21.77 20.11 21.97
C THR A 614 -21.71 20.89 20.65
N GLY A 615 -21.11 22.09 20.66
CA GLY A 615 -20.87 22.88 19.45
C GLY A 615 -19.98 22.14 18.45
N ILE A 616 -18.85 21.59 18.89
CA ILE A 616 -17.94 20.84 18.01
C ILE A 616 -18.63 19.59 17.44
N LEU A 617 -19.40 18.86 18.26
CA LEU A 617 -20.23 17.75 17.78
C LEU A 617 -21.20 18.22 16.68
N MET A 618 -21.93 19.31 16.93
CA MET A 618 -22.89 19.85 15.97
C MET A 618 -22.21 20.31 14.67
N ALA A 619 -21.03 20.92 14.76
CA ALA A 619 -20.25 21.34 13.60
C ALA A 619 -19.89 20.14 12.71
N GLY A 620 -19.34 19.07 13.30
CA GLY A 620 -19.02 17.85 12.57
C GLY A 620 -20.27 17.15 11.99
N ALA A 621 -21.37 17.16 12.73
CA ALA A 621 -22.65 16.61 12.27
C ALA A 621 -23.21 17.39 11.07
N MET A 622 -23.20 18.72 11.11
CA MET A 622 -23.57 19.57 9.97
C MET A 622 -22.63 19.36 8.78
N PHE A 623 -21.34 19.23 9.02
CA PHE A 623 -20.35 18.89 8.00
C PHE A 623 -20.73 17.60 7.27
N CYS A 624 -21.02 16.52 8.02
CA CYS A 624 -21.48 15.26 7.46
C CYS A 624 -22.77 15.39 6.68
N LYS A 625 -23.77 16.11 7.20
CA LYS A 625 -25.04 16.36 6.50
C LYS A 625 -24.82 17.01 5.15
N ASN A 626 -23.98 18.04 5.10
CA ASN A 626 -23.71 18.80 3.88
C ASN A 626 -22.80 18.07 2.90
N TYR A 627 -21.99 17.14 3.37
CA TYR A 627 -21.15 16.32 2.50
C TYR A 627 -21.93 15.10 1.96
N PHE A 628 -22.61 14.34 2.83
CA PHE A 628 -23.42 13.16 2.49
C PHE A 628 -24.90 13.50 2.23
N GLN A 629 -25.18 14.54 1.44
CA GLN A 629 -26.54 15.07 1.23
C GLN A 629 -27.54 14.02 0.69
N SER A 630 -27.04 13.01 -0.01
CA SER A 630 -27.85 11.91 -0.56
C SER A 630 -28.28 10.89 0.51
N ASN A 631 -27.58 10.81 1.66
CA ASN A 631 -27.96 9.94 2.76
C ASN A 631 -29.02 10.63 3.64
N LYS A 632 -30.29 10.28 3.39
CA LYS A 632 -31.43 10.82 4.13
C LYS A 632 -31.40 10.53 5.62
N ALA A 633 -30.85 9.39 6.05
CA ALA A 633 -30.77 9.05 7.46
C ALA A 633 -29.83 10.01 8.20
N ILE A 634 -28.66 10.29 7.64
CA ILE A 634 -27.73 11.31 8.16
C ILE A 634 -28.45 12.66 8.26
N CYS A 635 -29.11 13.10 7.18
CA CYS A 635 -29.83 14.38 7.19
C CYS A 635 -30.87 14.47 8.33
N THR A 636 -31.71 13.45 8.48
CA THR A 636 -32.73 13.41 9.55
C THR A 636 -32.09 13.45 10.94
N LEU A 637 -31.06 12.63 11.20
CA LEU A 637 -30.39 12.57 12.50
C LEU A 637 -29.77 13.90 12.89
N VAL A 638 -29.17 14.61 11.93
CA VAL A 638 -28.53 15.91 12.15
C VAL A 638 -29.58 17.01 12.36
N ASP A 639 -30.70 16.97 11.63
CA ASP A 639 -31.82 17.89 11.85
C ASP A 639 -32.47 17.69 13.22
N ASP A 640 -32.68 16.44 13.63
CA ASP A 640 -33.22 16.12 14.95
C ASP A 640 -32.24 16.55 16.06
N LEU A 641 -30.93 16.32 15.87
CA LEU A 641 -29.90 16.79 16.79
C LEU A 641 -29.93 18.32 16.93
N TRP A 642 -29.91 19.05 15.81
CA TRP A 642 -29.96 20.52 15.79
C TRP A 642 -31.17 21.06 16.53
N ASN A 643 -32.36 20.53 16.24
CA ASN A 643 -33.62 20.97 16.84
C ASN A 643 -33.76 20.57 18.32
N SER A 644 -32.94 19.62 18.79
CA SER A 644 -32.97 19.16 20.18
C SER A 644 -32.10 19.98 21.13
N ILE A 645 -31.40 21.02 20.63
CA ILE A 645 -30.49 21.86 21.42
C ILE A 645 -31.05 23.29 21.49
N ASP A 646 -31.22 23.81 22.71
CA ASP A 646 -31.57 25.21 22.93
C ASP A 646 -30.31 26.09 22.91
N TRP A 647 -29.94 26.55 21.72
CA TRP A 647 -28.72 27.35 21.53
C TRP A 647 -28.79 28.72 22.21
N ASP A 648 -29.98 29.31 22.36
CA ASP A 648 -30.15 30.61 23.02
C ASP A 648 -29.82 30.52 24.52
N ALA A 649 -30.04 29.35 25.14
CA ALA A 649 -29.66 29.12 26.54
C ALA A 649 -28.15 29.26 26.81
N ALA A 650 -27.30 29.18 25.78
CA ALA A 650 -25.86 29.42 25.91
C ALA A 650 -25.52 30.90 26.09
N ILE A 651 -26.42 31.82 25.71
CA ILE A 651 -26.16 33.26 25.79
C ILE A 651 -26.42 33.73 27.22
N ALA A 652 -25.34 33.95 27.99
CA ALA A 652 -25.44 34.42 29.37
C ALA A 652 -25.79 35.90 29.44
N ASN A 653 -25.13 36.72 28.62
CA ASN A 653 -25.42 38.15 28.51
C ASN A 653 -24.90 38.73 27.19
N ALA A 654 -25.83 39.03 26.29
CA ALA A 654 -25.53 39.59 24.97
C ALA A 654 -24.79 40.93 25.00
N LYS A 655 -25.01 41.75 26.04
CA LYS A 655 -24.43 43.11 26.13
C LYS A 655 -23.02 43.16 26.70
N THR A 656 -22.58 42.08 27.33
CA THR A 656 -21.24 41.95 27.90
C THR A 656 -20.39 40.90 27.20
N GLY A 657 -20.94 40.25 26.17
CA GLY A 657 -20.26 39.23 25.39
C GLY A 657 -20.32 37.82 26.00
N GLU A 658 -21.04 37.63 27.11
CA GLU A 658 -20.86 36.44 27.95
C GLU A 658 -21.65 35.23 27.44
N ILE A 659 -20.95 34.10 27.32
CA ILE A 659 -21.50 32.80 26.93
C ILE A 659 -21.24 31.81 28.07
N TYR A 660 -22.22 30.97 28.41
CA TYR A 660 -22.04 29.90 29.39
C TYR A 660 -21.16 28.79 28.81
N ARG A 661 -20.11 28.43 29.56
CA ARG A 661 -19.27 27.26 29.26
C ARG A 661 -19.90 25.97 29.76
N VAL A 662 -20.53 26.05 30.93
CA VAL A 662 -21.05 24.89 31.66
C VAL A 662 -22.52 25.06 31.98
N PHE A 663 -23.26 23.96 31.96
CA PHE A 663 -24.66 23.90 32.33
C PHE A 663 -24.94 22.95 33.50
N ASN A 664 -26.06 23.20 34.18
CA ASN A 664 -26.65 22.30 35.16
C ASN A 664 -27.55 21.25 34.48
N GLU A 665 -27.97 20.24 35.23
CA GLU A 665 -28.89 19.18 34.78
C GLU A 665 -30.22 19.74 34.27
N ASP A 666 -30.74 20.80 34.90
CA ASP A 666 -32.02 21.44 34.58
C ASP A 666 -31.98 22.31 33.32
N GLY A 667 -30.86 22.36 32.61
CA GLY A 667 -30.68 23.17 31.41
C GLY A 667 -30.30 24.63 31.69
N SER A 668 -30.20 25.04 32.96
CA SER A 668 -29.73 26.39 33.28
C SER A 668 -28.21 26.52 33.15
N GLY A 669 -27.75 27.68 32.67
CA GLY A 669 -26.33 28.02 32.67
C GLY A 669 -25.76 28.05 34.09
N LYS A 670 -24.60 27.43 34.31
CA LYS A 670 -23.99 27.35 35.64
C LYS A 670 -23.40 28.70 36.04
N ALA A 671 -23.82 29.21 37.20
CA ALA A 671 -23.34 30.49 37.71
C ALA A 671 -21.81 30.55 37.82
N GLY A 672 -21.22 31.66 37.37
CA GLY A 672 -19.76 31.87 37.38
C GLY A 672 -18.97 31.08 36.32
N SER A 673 -19.65 30.37 35.41
CA SER A 673 -19.01 29.59 34.35
C SER A 673 -19.08 30.26 32.97
N THR A 674 -19.08 31.59 32.91
CA THR A 674 -19.12 32.31 31.63
C THR A 674 -17.72 32.43 31.01
N THR A 675 -17.68 32.73 29.71
CA THR A 675 -16.52 33.22 28.98
C THR A 675 -16.90 34.41 28.09
N LYS A 676 -15.91 35.21 27.68
CA LYS A 676 -16.08 36.40 26.84
C LYS A 676 -15.42 36.21 25.47
N PRO A 677 -15.74 37.06 24.47
CA PRO A 677 -14.95 37.13 23.24
C PRO A 677 -13.54 37.60 23.61
N PHE A 678 -12.47 37.10 22.98
CA PHE A 678 -12.40 36.11 21.90
C PHE A 678 -11.89 34.74 22.40
N ASN A 679 -12.47 33.62 21.93
CA ASN A 679 -11.98 32.23 22.06
C ASN A 679 -12.82 31.27 21.21
N GLU A 680 -12.64 29.95 21.34
CA GLU A 680 -13.32 28.91 20.57
C GLU A 680 -14.86 28.89 20.71
N TYR A 681 -15.42 29.50 21.76
CA TYR A 681 -16.87 29.58 21.98
C TYR A 681 -17.59 30.45 20.94
N MET A 682 -16.85 31.11 20.07
CA MET A 682 -17.37 31.66 18.82
C MET A 682 -18.16 30.66 17.98
N ILE A 683 -17.80 29.37 18.03
CA ILE A 683 -18.57 28.31 17.36
C ILE A 683 -19.99 28.28 17.93
N VAL A 684 -20.12 28.27 19.27
CA VAL A 684 -21.41 28.27 19.97
C VAL A 684 -22.18 29.56 19.68
N ALA A 685 -21.51 30.72 19.72
CA ALA A 685 -22.11 32.00 19.37
C ALA A 685 -22.68 31.99 17.94
N SER A 686 -21.96 31.38 17.00
CA SER A 686 -22.39 31.29 15.60
C SER A 686 -23.62 30.41 15.44
N PHE A 687 -23.73 29.31 16.18
CA PHE A 687 -24.91 28.45 16.14
C PHE A 687 -26.11 29.11 16.83
N ALA A 688 -25.91 29.76 17.97
CA ALA A 688 -26.98 30.52 18.62
C ALA A 688 -27.53 31.60 17.68
N MET A 689 -26.68 32.40 17.04
CA MET A 689 -27.11 33.39 16.05
C MET A 689 -27.90 32.77 14.89
N GLN A 690 -27.47 31.60 14.40
CA GLN A 690 -28.12 30.93 13.27
C GLN A 690 -29.42 30.22 13.66
N ALA A 691 -29.57 29.80 14.92
CA ALA A 691 -30.79 29.22 15.47
C ALA A 691 -31.84 30.29 15.87
N ASP A 692 -31.40 31.52 16.10
CA ASP A 692 -32.21 32.65 16.60
C ASP A 692 -33.18 33.19 15.55
N SER A 693 -34.24 32.43 15.31
CA SER A 693 -35.35 32.78 14.41
C SER A 693 -36.08 34.07 14.78
N ASN A 694 -35.92 34.55 16.03
CA ASN A 694 -36.62 35.71 16.57
C ASN A 694 -35.73 36.96 16.71
N LYS A 695 -34.45 36.91 16.29
CA LYS A 695 -33.47 38.00 16.42
C LYS A 695 -33.38 38.57 17.84
N THR A 696 -33.14 37.69 18.80
CA THR A 696 -33.07 37.94 20.23
C THR A 696 -31.63 38.22 20.71
N ALA A 697 -31.28 37.75 21.90
CA ALA A 697 -29.99 37.98 22.56
C ALA A 697 -28.80 37.40 21.77
N ALA A 698 -29.00 36.30 21.03
CA ALA A 698 -27.93 35.71 20.23
C ALA A 698 -27.55 36.58 19.02
N SER A 699 -28.54 37.13 18.31
CA SER A 699 -28.27 38.12 17.25
C SER A 699 -27.63 39.40 17.79
N GLU A 700 -28.10 39.92 18.94
CA GLU A 700 -27.49 41.09 19.59
C GLU A 700 -26.03 40.82 19.99
N LEU A 701 -25.74 39.65 20.58
CA LEU A 701 -24.37 39.24 20.91
C LEU A 701 -23.49 39.18 19.66
N TRP A 702 -24.00 38.56 18.59
CA TRP A 702 -23.24 38.42 17.34
C TRP A 702 -22.91 39.76 16.71
N ASP A 703 -23.91 40.64 16.58
CA ASP A 703 -23.75 41.97 15.98
C ASP A 703 -22.78 42.85 16.77
N LEU A 704 -22.78 42.74 18.11
CA LEU A 704 -21.90 43.54 18.97
C LEU A 704 -20.44 43.08 18.96
N TYR A 705 -20.19 41.77 18.84
CA TYR A 705 -18.87 41.20 19.13
C TYR A 705 -18.25 40.36 18.01
N TYR A 706 -19.04 39.69 17.17
CA TYR A 706 -18.57 38.65 16.26
C TYR A 706 -18.79 38.96 14.76
N ALA A 707 -19.71 39.89 14.45
CA ALA A 707 -20.07 40.27 13.08
C ALA A 707 -18.93 40.93 12.29
N GLU A 708 -17.91 41.46 12.97
CA GLU A 708 -16.70 41.98 12.35
C GLU A 708 -15.50 41.52 13.18
N ALA A 709 -14.53 40.84 12.55
CA ALA A 709 -13.40 40.28 13.31
C ALA A 709 -12.53 41.37 13.98
N ASP A 710 -12.50 42.60 13.43
CA ASP A 710 -11.77 43.72 14.02
C ASP A 710 -12.40 44.21 15.34
N SER A 711 -13.68 43.89 15.58
CA SER A 711 -14.39 44.23 16.82
C SER A 711 -14.04 43.29 17.97
N LEU A 712 -13.37 42.18 17.69
CA LEU A 712 -12.90 41.24 18.71
C LEU A 712 -11.76 41.86 19.52
N PRO A 713 -11.64 41.54 20.82
CA PRO A 713 -10.57 42.12 21.62
C PRO A 713 -9.19 41.70 21.10
N GLN A 714 -8.26 42.65 21.12
CA GLN A 714 -6.93 42.49 20.54
C GLN A 714 -5.85 42.73 21.59
N SER A 715 -4.72 42.05 21.42
CA SER A 715 -3.44 42.26 22.10
C SER A 715 -2.36 42.45 21.04
N HIS A 716 -1.16 42.83 21.48
CA HIS A 716 -0.03 43.06 20.58
C HIS A 716 1.18 42.28 21.05
N TYR A 717 1.69 41.39 20.21
CA TYR A 717 3.02 40.79 20.41
C TYR A 717 4.01 41.53 19.52
N GLU A 718 4.80 42.41 20.13
CA GLU A 718 5.60 43.41 19.41
C GLU A 718 4.75 44.31 18.51
N ASP A 719 4.94 44.28 17.20
CA ASP A 719 4.17 45.01 16.18
C ASP A 719 3.09 44.15 15.51
N ILE A 720 2.79 42.96 16.06
CA ILE A 720 1.84 41.99 15.50
C ILE A 720 0.55 42.02 16.32
N ASP A 721 -0.55 42.38 15.66
CA ASP A 721 -1.90 42.38 16.25
C ASP A 721 -2.47 40.96 16.35
N LEU A 722 -2.94 40.59 17.54
CA LEU A 722 -3.45 39.26 17.88
C LEU A 722 -4.82 39.36 18.52
N LEU A 723 -5.71 38.40 18.24
CA LEU A 723 -6.98 38.27 18.97
C LEU A 723 -6.73 37.68 20.36
N THR A 724 -7.52 38.12 21.35
CA THR A 724 -7.40 37.71 22.75
C THR A 724 -8.73 37.81 23.50
N ASP A 725 -8.85 37.17 24.65
CA ASP A 725 -9.98 37.35 25.59
C ASP A 725 -9.69 38.40 26.68
N ALA A 726 -8.43 38.78 26.86
CA ALA A 726 -8.01 39.77 27.84
C ALA A 726 -6.81 40.60 27.36
N PRO A 727 -6.79 41.93 27.59
CA PRO A 727 -5.65 42.77 27.22
C PRO A 727 -4.33 42.24 27.80
N GLY A 728 -3.34 42.03 26.92
CA GLY A 728 -2.02 41.50 27.30
C GLY A 728 -1.93 39.98 27.45
N ALA A 729 -3.05 39.24 27.32
CA ALA A 729 -3.04 37.79 27.27
C ALA A 729 -2.80 37.29 25.85
N TYR A 730 -2.23 36.09 25.75
CA TYR A 730 -2.04 35.35 24.51
C TYR A 730 -2.66 33.97 24.68
N LEU A 731 -3.39 33.52 23.67
CA LEU A 731 -4.14 32.27 23.72
C LEU A 731 -3.45 31.18 22.91
N SER A 732 -3.71 29.93 23.29
CA SER A 732 -3.30 28.77 22.52
C SER A 732 -3.99 28.75 21.16
N HIS A 733 -3.31 28.29 20.10
CA HIS A 733 -3.78 28.52 18.73
C HIS A 733 -5.00 27.69 18.32
N PHE A 734 -5.40 26.67 19.09
CA PHE A 734 -6.65 25.96 18.86
C PHE A 734 -7.87 26.90 18.92
N THR A 735 -7.80 27.97 19.72
CA THR A 735 -8.84 29.01 19.84
C THR A 735 -9.15 29.70 18.51
N LEU A 736 -8.17 29.76 17.60
CA LEU A 736 -8.33 30.30 16.24
C LEU A 736 -8.57 29.20 15.20
N GLN A 737 -7.94 28.04 15.37
CA GLN A 737 -7.98 26.96 14.39
C GLN A 737 -9.29 26.16 14.41
N PHE A 738 -9.92 25.96 15.58
CA PHE A 738 -11.22 25.29 15.62
C PHE A 738 -12.31 26.08 14.90
N PRO A 739 -12.54 27.39 15.18
CA PRO A 739 -13.55 28.15 14.45
C PRO A 739 -13.26 28.23 12.95
N LEU A 740 -11.98 28.23 12.52
CA LEU A 740 -11.60 28.18 11.12
C LEU A 740 -12.15 26.93 10.42
N TYR A 741 -11.93 25.73 10.96
CA TYR A 741 -12.33 24.50 10.27
C TYR A 741 -13.78 24.08 10.53
N LEU A 742 -14.42 24.64 11.55
CA LEU A 742 -15.75 24.23 12.02
C LEU A 742 -16.85 25.28 11.77
N SER A 743 -16.54 26.38 11.09
CA SER A 743 -17.52 27.42 10.77
C SER A 743 -17.26 28.05 9.40
N ASN A 744 -18.31 28.10 8.58
CA ASN A 744 -18.25 28.75 7.27
C ASN A 744 -17.96 30.27 7.38
N TYR A 745 -18.40 30.91 8.45
CA TYR A 745 -18.19 32.34 8.64
C TYR A 745 -16.70 32.69 8.78
N PHE A 746 -15.97 32.00 9.67
CA PHE A 746 -14.57 32.34 9.93
C PHE A 746 -13.63 31.96 8.78
N ILE A 747 -13.89 30.84 8.10
CA ILE A 747 -13.08 30.40 6.95
C ILE A 747 -13.23 31.30 5.72
N THR A 748 -14.32 32.07 5.62
CA THR A 748 -14.57 33.02 4.53
C THR A 748 -14.32 34.48 4.91
N ASN A 749 -14.02 34.77 6.19
CA ASN A 749 -13.79 36.12 6.69
C ASN A 749 -12.32 36.54 6.53
N GLU A 750 -12.04 37.49 5.63
CA GLU A 750 -10.68 37.94 5.32
C GLU A 750 -9.96 38.55 6.53
N ASN A 751 -10.66 39.28 7.41
CA ASN A 751 -10.08 39.87 8.62
C ASN A 751 -9.71 38.78 9.65
N TYR A 752 -10.53 37.74 9.77
CA TYR A 752 -10.19 36.60 10.61
C TYR A 752 -8.94 35.86 10.10
N LEU A 753 -8.85 35.63 8.78
CA LEU A 753 -7.66 35.04 8.15
C LEU A 753 -6.41 35.91 8.33
N TYR A 754 -6.56 37.23 8.35
CA TYR A 754 -5.49 38.16 8.69
C TYR A 754 -4.98 37.93 10.13
N PHE A 755 -5.86 37.87 11.12
CA PHE A 755 -5.46 37.59 12.50
C PHE A 755 -4.87 36.18 12.67
N LEU A 756 -5.37 35.19 11.93
CA LEU A 756 -4.80 33.85 11.90
C LEU A 756 -3.36 33.87 11.36
N ALA A 757 -3.10 34.61 10.28
CA ALA A 757 -1.75 34.79 9.73
C ALA A 757 -0.82 35.53 10.71
N ASN A 758 -1.35 36.50 11.46
CA ASN A 758 -0.62 37.21 12.51
C ASN A 758 -0.31 36.30 13.71
N ALA A 759 -1.26 35.48 14.17
CA ALA A 759 -1.04 34.51 15.23
C ALA A 759 0.08 33.55 14.88
N ARG A 760 0.08 33.02 13.65
CA ARG A 760 1.21 32.22 13.14
C ARG A 760 2.52 33.00 13.20
N LYS A 761 2.51 34.28 12.78
CA LYS A 761 3.71 35.16 12.81
C LYS A 761 4.27 35.34 14.21
N ALA A 762 3.43 35.66 15.17
CA ALA A 762 3.81 35.82 16.56
C ALA A 762 4.33 34.51 17.15
N ASP A 763 3.70 33.36 16.85
CA ASP A 763 4.13 32.03 17.32
C ASP A 763 5.60 31.75 16.97
N SER A 764 5.93 31.69 15.67
CA SER A 764 7.31 31.35 15.31
C SER A 764 8.32 32.43 15.71
N LEU A 765 7.90 33.71 15.76
CA LEU A 765 8.76 34.79 16.22
C LEU A 765 9.10 34.61 17.71
N TRP A 766 8.10 34.27 18.52
CA TRP A 766 8.30 33.98 19.93
C TRP A 766 9.23 32.80 20.15
N TRP A 767 9.05 31.69 19.41
CA TRP A 767 9.97 30.55 19.48
C TRP A 767 11.41 30.95 19.14
N GLN A 768 11.61 31.69 18.05
CA GLN A 768 12.95 32.10 17.61
C GLN A 768 13.63 33.10 18.56
N LYS A 769 12.85 33.95 19.25
CA LYS A 769 13.38 34.97 20.17
C LYS A 769 13.55 34.48 21.60
N SER A 770 12.62 33.66 22.07
CA SER A 770 12.49 33.33 23.50
C SER A 770 13.05 31.94 23.84
N THR A 771 13.40 31.13 22.84
CA THR A 771 13.88 29.76 23.02
C THR A 771 15.09 29.44 22.13
N SER A 772 15.64 28.23 22.26
CA SER A 772 16.70 27.72 21.37
C SER A 772 16.16 26.93 20.16
N ALA A 773 14.87 27.08 19.84
CA ALA A 773 14.21 26.35 18.77
C ALA A 773 14.80 26.65 17.39
N GLN A 774 14.85 25.63 16.54
CA GLN A 774 15.11 25.83 15.12
C GLN A 774 13.91 26.47 14.43
N VAL A 775 14.12 27.01 13.21
CA VAL A 775 13.07 27.71 12.44
C VAL A 775 11.81 26.85 12.21
N ILE A 776 11.98 25.53 12.14
CA ILE A 776 10.90 24.56 11.93
C ILE A 776 10.22 24.09 13.24
N GLU A 777 10.72 24.49 14.39
CA GLU A 777 10.27 24.06 15.72
C GLU A 777 9.40 25.13 16.36
N TRP A 778 8.11 25.15 16.01
CA TRP A 778 7.12 26.08 16.54
C TRP A 778 5.73 25.44 16.57
N GLY A 779 4.73 26.15 17.08
CA GLY A 779 3.37 25.63 17.25
C GLY A 779 2.98 25.58 18.72
N LEU A 780 2.34 26.65 19.20
CA LEU A 780 1.78 26.75 20.55
C LEU A 780 0.33 26.24 20.57
N GLY A 781 0.15 25.02 21.10
CA GLY A 781 -1.12 24.30 21.07
C GLY A 781 -1.46 23.66 22.39
N ALA A 782 -2.69 23.16 22.51
CA ALA A 782 -3.12 22.39 23.66
C ALA A 782 -2.83 20.88 23.50
N GLY A 783 -2.73 20.18 24.63
CA GLY A 783 -2.53 18.73 24.66
C GLY A 783 -1.69 18.29 25.85
N SER A 784 -1.21 17.04 25.79
CA SER A 784 -0.36 16.47 26.83
C SER A 784 0.87 17.33 27.15
N SER A 785 1.16 17.44 28.44
CA SER A 785 2.23 18.29 28.99
C SER A 785 3.05 17.56 30.07
N ILE A 786 4.23 18.10 30.38
CA ILE A 786 5.16 17.59 31.41
C ILE A 786 4.68 17.96 32.84
N ASN A 787 3.75 18.91 32.95
CA ASN A 787 3.25 19.40 34.23
C ASN A 787 2.45 18.32 35.02
N ALA A 788 2.14 18.62 36.27
CA ALA A 788 1.42 17.68 37.15
C ALA A 788 0.00 17.35 36.65
N SER A 789 -0.65 18.27 35.93
CA SER A 789 -1.96 18.04 35.31
C SER A 789 -1.90 17.17 34.06
N ARG A 790 -0.70 16.88 33.53
CA ARG A 790 -0.44 16.13 32.29
C ARG A 790 -1.06 16.74 31.03
N TYR A 791 -1.64 17.93 31.12
CA TYR A 791 -2.28 18.67 30.06
C TYR A 791 -2.03 20.16 30.25
N HIS A 792 -1.80 20.88 29.16
CA HIS A 792 -1.61 22.32 29.15
C HIS A 792 -2.04 22.93 27.80
N ALA A 793 -2.57 24.15 27.84
CA ALA A 793 -2.87 24.94 26.65
C ALA A 793 -1.72 25.93 26.42
N ASP A 794 -0.70 25.52 25.67
CA ASP A 794 0.50 26.35 25.51
C ASP A 794 0.22 27.61 24.69
N ALA A 795 0.76 28.73 25.17
CA ALA A 795 0.64 30.05 24.56
C ALA A 795 1.95 30.85 24.70
N ILE A 796 1.99 32.03 24.07
CA ILE A 796 3.13 32.95 24.15
C ILE A 796 3.37 33.32 25.62
N ASN A 797 4.60 33.12 26.09
CA ASN A 797 5.03 33.31 27.48
C ASN A 797 4.38 32.36 28.51
N ASP A 798 3.61 31.36 28.07
CA ASP A 798 3.01 30.34 28.92
C ASP A 798 3.11 28.96 28.25
N ASN A 799 4.32 28.40 28.25
CA ASN A 799 4.64 27.10 27.68
C ASN A 799 5.62 26.36 28.59
N LEU A 800 5.08 25.57 29.51
CA LEU A 800 5.88 24.84 30.48
C LEU A 800 6.65 23.70 29.81
N GLY A 801 7.98 23.86 29.73
CA GLY A 801 8.89 22.87 29.15
C GLY A 801 9.17 23.07 27.68
N ASN A 802 8.85 24.24 27.11
CA ASN A 802 9.08 24.56 25.70
C ASN A 802 8.60 23.42 24.79
N ILE A 803 7.32 23.06 24.93
CA ILE A 803 6.66 22.02 24.13
C ILE A 803 6.16 22.64 22.84
N PHE A 804 6.62 22.14 21.69
CA PHE A 804 6.09 22.55 20.40
C PHE A 804 5.21 21.46 19.79
N SER A 805 4.27 21.90 18.96
CA SER A 805 3.10 21.11 18.57
C SER A 805 2.93 21.09 17.05
N PRO A 806 3.43 20.06 16.35
CA PRO A 806 3.34 19.99 14.89
C PRO A 806 1.91 20.11 14.33
N HIS A 807 0.89 19.63 15.06
CA HIS A 807 -0.52 19.76 14.62
C HIS A 807 -0.97 21.22 14.49
N ILE A 808 -0.38 22.15 15.25
CA ILE A 808 -0.65 23.59 15.13
C ILE A 808 -0.04 24.16 13.85
N ILE A 809 1.16 23.71 13.46
CA ILE A 809 1.77 24.10 12.17
C ILE A 809 0.82 23.71 11.03
N ALA A 810 0.32 22.48 11.06
CA ALA A 810 -0.65 21.99 10.07
C ALA A 810 -1.93 22.84 10.07
N GLY A 811 -2.48 23.17 11.24
CA GLY A 811 -3.67 24.02 11.34
C GLY A 811 -3.52 25.41 10.71
N PHE A 812 -2.30 25.92 10.55
CA PHE A 812 -2.01 27.20 9.89
C PHE A 812 -1.76 27.11 8.37
N LEU A 813 -1.75 25.91 7.77
CA LEU A 813 -1.46 25.74 6.33
C LEU A 813 -2.30 26.61 5.39
N PRO A 814 -3.60 26.91 5.64
CA PRO A 814 -4.39 27.82 4.80
C PRO A 814 -3.81 29.23 4.65
N VAL A 815 -3.11 29.73 5.69
CA VAL A 815 -2.50 31.07 5.70
C VAL A 815 -0.96 31.03 5.68
N PHE A 816 -0.39 29.83 5.80
CA PHE A 816 1.05 29.59 5.74
C PHE A 816 1.38 28.26 5.03
N PRO A 817 1.19 28.17 3.71
CA PRO A 817 1.53 26.97 2.93
C PRO A 817 2.97 26.45 3.10
N PRO A 818 4.01 27.32 3.28
CA PRO A 818 5.38 26.83 3.53
C PRO A 818 5.52 25.96 4.79
N GLY A 819 4.56 26.03 5.73
CA GLY A 819 4.54 25.16 6.92
C GLY A 819 4.53 23.67 6.58
N ARG A 820 4.10 23.29 5.37
CA ARG A 820 4.15 21.89 4.92
C ARG A 820 5.59 21.37 4.92
N GLU A 821 6.55 22.18 4.47
CA GLU A 821 7.96 21.78 4.41
C GLU A 821 8.52 21.60 5.82
N HIS A 822 8.09 22.43 6.78
CA HIS A 822 8.46 22.24 8.18
C HIS A 822 7.96 20.91 8.74
N LEU A 823 6.73 20.52 8.43
CA LEU A 823 6.17 19.22 8.83
C LEU A 823 6.96 18.06 8.20
N LEU A 824 7.27 18.15 6.91
CA LEU A 824 8.07 17.15 6.22
C LEU A 824 9.49 17.05 6.80
N ASP A 825 10.14 18.17 7.05
CA ASP A 825 11.46 18.22 7.67
C ASP A 825 11.45 17.60 9.06
N LEU A 826 10.44 17.91 9.90
CA LEU A 826 10.29 17.27 11.20
C LEU A 826 10.16 15.75 11.06
N PHE A 827 9.28 15.28 10.17
CA PHE A 827 9.03 13.86 9.98
C PHE A 827 10.25 13.11 9.43
N ASN A 828 10.84 13.63 8.35
CA ASN A 828 11.97 13.01 7.66
C ASN A 828 13.23 12.98 8.53
N ASN A 829 13.39 13.93 9.45
CA ASN A 829 14.46 13.92 10.45
C ASN A 829 14.13 13.10 11.71
N GLY A 830 12.99 12.40 11.74
CA GLY A 830 12.55 11.60 12.88
C GLY A 830 12.23 12.43 14.14
N LYS A 831 12.06 13.74 13.98
CA LYS A 831 11.77 14.66 15.09
C LYS A 831 10.27 14.74 15.30
N ALA A 832 9.86 14.50 16.53
CA ALA A 832 8.45 14.53 16.92
C ALA A 832 7.59 13.45 16.21
N VAL A 833 8.21 12.37 15.74
CA VAL A 833 7.54 11.24 15.08
C VAL A 833 7.11 10.19 16.11
N TYR A 834 5.86 9.76 16.00
CA TYR A 834 5.22 8.80 16.88
C TYR A 834 4.66 7.64 16.07
N GLY A 835 4.94 6.41 16.50
CA GLY A 835 4.25 5.22 16.00
C GLY A 835 2.87 5.11 16.63
N LEU A 836 1.87 4.73 15.83
CA LEU A 836 0.52 4.50 16.33
C LEU A 836 0.37 3.06 16.85
N PRO A 837 -0.41 2.85 17.94
CA PRO A 837 -0.57 1.53 18.53
C PRO A 837 -1.27 0.57 17.57
N ASN A 838 -0.78 -0.67 17.50
CA ASN A 838 -1.28 -1.73 16.60
C ASN A 838 -1.34 -1.33 15.11
N SER A 839 -0.53 -0.35 14.70
CA SER A 839 -0.47 0.15 13.33
C SER A 839 0.98 0.32 12.88
N THR A 840 1.23 0.19 11.57
CA THR A 840 2.54 0.51 10.98
C THR A 840 2.68 2.00 10.67
N LYS A 841 1.59 2.77 10.84
CA LYS A 841 1.53 4.19 10.52
C LYS A 841 2.18 5.05 11.60
N LYS A 842 2.64 6.23 11.17
CA LYS A 842 3.32 7.19 12.03
C LYS A 842 2.73 8.58 11.85
N VAL A 843 2.76 9.37 12.91
CA VAL A 843 2.25 10.74 12.92
C VAL A 843 3.25 11.69 13.59
N LEU A 844 3.09 12.99 13.38
CA LEU A 844 3.79 13.99 14.17
C LEU A 844 2.99 14.36 15.41
N TRP A 845 3.66 14.42 16.56
CA TRP A 845 3.04 14.84 17.81
C TRP A 845 3.98 15.70 18.66
N ARG A 846 3.53 16.08 19.85
CA ARG A 846 4.13 17.11 20.71
C ARG A 846 5.43 16.61 21.35
N ILE A 847 6.49 17.43 21.34
CA ILE A 847 7.75 17.15 22.07
C ILE A 847 8.26 18.39 22.81
N SER A 848 9.02 18.16 23.87
CA SER A 848 9.65 19.21 24.68
C SER A 848 11.08 19.48 24.23
N LEU A 849 11.44 20.76 24.09
CA LEU A 849 12.83 21.17 23.87
C LEU A 849 13.65 21.15 25.17
N ASP A 850 13.01 21.43 26.32
CA ASP A 850 13.70 21.40 27.62
C ASP A 850 13.96 19.98 28.12
N ARG A 851 13.11 19.03 27.73
CA ARG A 851 13.23 17.58 28.05
C ARG A 851 13.11 16.74 26.78
N PRO A 852 14.18 16.63 25.97
CA PRO A 852 14.16 15.90 24.71
C PRO A 852 13.90 14.39 24.84
N ASP A 853 14.05 13.82 26.03
CA ASP A 853 13.73 12.45 26.40
C ASP A 853 12.23 12.25 26.66
N TRP A 854 11.52 13.30 27.03
CA TRP A 854 10.08 13.23 27.23
C TRP A 854 9.37 13.05 25.88
N ARG A 855 8.44 12.10 25.88
CA ARG A 855 7.47 11.87 24.81
C ARG A 855 6.10 11.84 25.47
N SER A 856 5.13 12.54 24.87
CA SER A 856 3.74 12.36 25.27
C SER A 856 3.38 10.87 25.27
N PRO A 857 2.75 10.34 26.34
CA PRO A 857 2.31 8.93 26.37
C PRO A 857 1.02 8.71 25.56
N GLU A 858 0.37 9.78 25.13
CA GLU A 858 -0.97 9.72 24.55
C GLU A 858 -1.23 10.88 23.56
N ILE A 859 -2.25 10.72 22.72
CA ILE A 859 -2.67 11.70 21.70
C ILE A 859 -4.15 11.98 21.85
N GLN A 860 -4.51 13.22 22.19
CA GLN A 860 -5.89 13.71 22.26
C GLN A 860 -6.45 13.90 20.85
N GLY A 861 -7.62 13.31 20.57
CA GLY A 861 -8.24 13.37 19.25
C GLY A 861 -8.68 14.77 18.84
N VAL A 862 -9.23 15.55 19.79
CA VAL A 862 -9.70 16.92 19.54
C VAL A 862 -8.55 17.85 19.17
N ASP A 863 -7.41 17.76 19.86
CA ASP A 863 -6.23 18.58 19.59
C ASP A 863 -5.57 18.17 18.25
N PHE A 864 -5.42 16.86 18.03
CA PHE A 864 -4.81 16.32 16.81
C PHE A 864 -5.63 16.63 15.55
N ALA A 865 -6.94 16.90 15.66
CA ALA A 865 -7.80 17.18 14.51
C ALA A 865 -7.27 18.29 13.59
N THR A 866 -6.60 19.30 14.14
CA THR A 866 -5.97 20.39 13.37
C THR A 866 -4.86 19.90 12.44
N MET A 867 -4.17 18.79 12.77
CA MET A 867 -3.25 18.11 11.86
C MET A 867 -3.97 17.63 10.61
N LEU A 868 -5.02 16.82 10.79
CA LEU A 868 -5.75 16.24 9.70
C LEU A 868 -6.46 17.31 8.85
N PHE A 869 -7.07 18.29 9.50
CA PHE A 869 -7.84 19.33 8.80
C PHE A 869 -6.94 20.28 8.02
N GLY A 870 -5.82 20.69 8.62
CA GLY A 870 -4.83 21.53 7.96
C GLY A 870 -4.22 20.87 6.74
N LEU A 871 -3.86 19.58 6.85
CA LEU A 871 -3.37 18.81 5.71
C LEU A 871 -4.45 18.65 4.64
N ALA A 872 -5.71 18.40 5.00
CA ALA A 872 -6.82 18.32 4.05
C ALA A 872 -7.02 19.64 3.29
N ALA A 873 -6.82 20.79 3.94
CA ALA A 873 -7.03 22.11 3.36
C ALA A 873 -5.95 22.54 2.35
N LEU A 874 -4.88 21.77 2.17
CA LEU A 874 -3.89 22.01 1.12
C LEU A 874 -4.53 21.92 -0.28
N PRO A 875 -4.18 22.81 -1.23
CA PRO A 875 -4.72 22.79 -2.58
C PRO A 875 -4.49 21.47 -3.34
N GLU A 876 -3.37 20.79 -3.08
CA GLU A 876 -3.03 19.49 -3.65
C GLU A 876 -3.81 18.30 -3.06
N HIS A 877 -4.60 18.53 -1.99
CA HIS A 877 -5.51 17.57 -1.39
C HIS A 877 -6.97 17.97 -1.68
N LEU A 878 -7.71 18.47 -0.68
CA LEU A 878 -9.12 18.86 -0.84
C LEU A 878 -9.30 20.38 -0.99
N GLY A 879 -8.32 21.16 -0.53
CA GLY A 879 -8.35 22.62 -0.56
C GLY A 879 -9.33 23.22 0.45
N LEU A 880 -9.22 24.53 0.68
CA LEU A 880 -10.11 25.25 1.62
C LEU A 880 -11.59 25.21 1.21
N ASN A 881 -11.86 25.10 -0.10
CA ASN A 881 -13.21 25.02 -0.65
C ASN A 881 -14.00 23.81 -0.14
N PHE A 882 -13.32 22.71 0.21
CA PHE A 882 -13.96 21.55 0.83
C PHE A 882 -14.64 21.92 2.14
N PHE A 883 -13.92 22.59 3.03
CA PHE A 883 -14.44 23.08 4.31
C PHE A 883 -15.47 24.20 4.13
N ILE A 884 -15.27 25.11 3.17
CA ILE A 884 -16.24 26.19 2.88
C ILE A 884 -17.60 25.59 2.52
N LYS A 885 -17.65 24.60 1.61
CA LYS A 885 -18.90 23.99 1.15
C LYS A 885 -19.59 23.19 2.26
N ALA A 886 -18.83 22.43 3.03
CA ALA A 886 -19.41 21.51 4.01
C ALA A 886 -19.83 22.21 5.32
N ASN A 887 -19.29 23.38 5.66
CA ASN A 887 -19.68 24.11 6.89
C ASN A 887 -20.90 25.03 6.73
N VAL A 888 -21.64 24.98 5.61
CA VAL A 888 -22.81 25.85 5.37
C VAL A 888 -24.01 25.38 6.19
N ILE A 889 -24.57 26.21 7.08
CA ILE A 889 -25.68 25.78 7.94
C ILE A 889 -27.05 25.89 7.24
N THR A 890 -27.19 26.80 6.27
CA THR A 890 -28.46 26.99 5.54
C THR A 890 -28.47 26.21 4.23
N CYS A 891 -29.39 25.26 4.09
CA CYS A 891 -29.64 24.59 2.81
C CYS A 891 -30.41 25.54 1.89
N SER A 892 -29.71 26.48 1.27
CA SER A 892 -30.24 27.19 0.10
C SER A 892 -30.02 26.31 -1.11
N ILE A 893 -31.01 25.49 -1.44
CA ILE A 893 -31.08 24.81 -2.74
C ILE A 893 -31.27 25.90 -3.80
N THR A 894 -30.17 26.46 -4.31
CA THR A 894 -30.14 26.92 -5.69
C THR A 894 -29.44 25.84 -6.48
N ASP A 895 -30.28 24.97 -7.02
CA ASP A 895 -29.98 24.00 -8.04
C ASP A 895 -29.41 24.73 -9.27
N THR A 896 -28.08 24.76 -9.39
CA THR A 896 -27.40 24.93 -10.68
C THR A 896 -26.19 24.01 -10.69
N ASP A 897 -26.45 22.75 -11.02
CA ASP A 897 -25.46 21.90 -11.69
C ASP A 897 -25.06 22.57 -13.02
N SER A 898 -23.87 23.17 -13.06
CA SER A 898 -22.91 23.11 -14.18
C SER A 898 -21.75 24.10 -13.99
N ASP A 899 -20.52 23.58 -14.06
CA ASP A 899 -19.30 24.25 -14.56
C ASP A 899 -18.72 25.53 -13.90
N ASP A 900 -19.14 25.98 -12.73
CA ASP A 900 -18.50 27.17 -12.08
C ASP A 900 -17.19 26.82 -11.34
N LEU A 901 -16.16 26.47 -12.10
CA LEU A 901 -14.73 26.47 -11.70
C LEU A 901 -14.08 27.86 -11.82
N PHE A 902 -14.87 28.94 -11.87
CA PHE A 902 -14.38 30.29 -12.06
C PHE A 902 -15.04 31.29 -11.10
N PRO A 903 -14.35 32.36 -10.68
CA PRO A 903 -14.90 33.35 -9.77
C PRO A 903 -16.17 33.97 -10.34
N SER A 904 -17.32 33.78 -9.69
CA SER A 904 -18.65 34.21 -10.14
C SER A 904 -18.85 35.74 -10.21
N ARG A 905 -17.82 36.54 -9.87
CA ARG A 905 -17.90 38.02 -9.82
C ARG A 905 -16.76 38.72 -10.54
N PHE A 906 -17.10 39.83 -11.21
CA PHE A 906 -16.14 40.82 -11.74
C PHE A 906 -15.75 41.77 -10.60
N ALA A 907 -14.51 41.70 -10.12
CA ALA A 907 -14.05 42.53 -9.00
C ALA A 907 -12.62 43.03 -9.20
N LEU A 908 -12.38 44.29 -8.81
CA LEU A 908 -11.04 44.84 -8.59
C LEU A 908 -10.85 45.02 -7.08
N PHE A 909 -9.93 44.26 -6.51
CA PHE A 909 -9.64 44.29 -5.09
C PHE A 909 -8.73 45.46 -4.74
N GLN A 910 -8.68 45.81 -3.46
CA GLN A 910 -7.75 46.82 -2.97
C GLN A 910 -6.31 46.31 -3.14
N ASN A 911 -5.40 47.15 -3.66
CA ASN A 911 -3.99 46.77 -3.76
C ASN A 911 -3.37 46.59 -2.37
N TYR A 912 -2.42 45.67 -2.24
CA TYR A 912 -1.72 45.42 -0.98
C TYR A 912 -0.20 45.32 -1.19
N PRO A 913 0.62 46.05 -0.40
CA PRO A 913 0.21 47.02 0.62
C PRO A 913 -0.45 48.28 0.02
N ASN A 914 -1.19 49.05 0.82
CA ASN A 914 -1.71 50.39 0.48
C ASN A 914 -1.88 51.26 1.75
N PRO A 915 -1.07 52.32 1.99
CA PRO A 915 -0.02 52.83 1.10
C PRO A 915 1.11 51.83 0.85
N PHE A 916 1.81 51.96 -0.26
CA PHE A 916 2.93 51.08 -0.63
C PHE A 916 4.21 51.85 -0.96
N ASN A 917 5.36 51.17 -0.85
CA ASN A 917 6.68 51.69 -1.17
C ASN A 917 7.67 50.56 -1.51
N PRO A 918 8.27 50.49 -2.70
CA PRO A 918 7.81 51.05 -3.99
C PRO A 918 6.84 50.09 -4.71
N GLU A 919 6.65 48.86 -4.23
CA GLU A 919 5.88 47.82 -4.93
C GLU A 919 4.56 47.48 -4.21
N THR A 920 3.52 47.23 -5.00
CA THR A 920 2.22 46.72 -4.53
C THR A 920 1.69 45.62 -5.45
N LYS A 921 0.87 44.72 -4.92
CA LYS A 921 0.18 43.69 -5.67
C LYS A 921 -1.29 44.06 -5.86
N ILE A 922 -1.78 43.88 -7.08
CA ILE A 922 -3.12 44.25 -7.53
C ILE A 922 -3.85 42.98 -7.94
N ARG A 923 -4.88 42.60 -7.19
CA ARG A 923 -5.72 41.43 -7.47
C ARG A 923 -7.01 41.84 -8.17
N TYR A 924 -7.45 41.06 -9.14
CA TYR A 924 -8.78 41.19 -9.75
C TYR A 924 -9.34 39.83 -10.20
N SER A 925 -10.66 39.74 -10.34
CA SER A 925 -11.36 38.53 -10.79
C SER A 925 -12.22 38.80 -12.02
N LEU A 926 -12.24 37.85 -12.95
CA LEU A 926 -13.04 37.87 -14.17
C LEU A 926 -14.02 36.68 -14.17
N PRO A 927 -15.34 36.92 -14.31
CA PRO A 927 -16.34 35.85 -14.32
C PRO A 927 -16.54 35.22 -15.70
N SER A 928 -16.00 35.83 -16.76
CA SER A 928 -16.10 35.32 -18.12
C SER A 928 -14.90 35.75 -18.95
N SER A 929 -14.62 35.01 -20.04
CA SER A 929 -13.55 35.34 -20.97
C SER A 929 -13.83 36.68 -21.66
N ALA A 930 -12.88 37.61 -21.57
CA ALA A 930 -13.06 38.96 -22.05
C ALA A 930 -11.73 39.65 -22.34
N HIS A 931 -11.77 40.70 -23.16
CA HIS A 931 -10.62 41.58 -23.32
C HIS A 931 -10.56 42.52 -22.10
N THR A 932 -9.49 42.41 -21.33
CA THR A 932 -9.34 43.05 -20.02
C THR A 932 -8.18 44.03 -20.07
N THR A 933 -8.44 45.24 -19.58
CA THR A 933 -7.45 46.30 -19.40
C THR A 933 -7.35 46.67 -17.94
N LEU A 934 -6.13 46.67 -17.39
CA LEU A 934 -5.82 47.17 -16.05
C LEU A 934 -4.82 48.31 -16.19
N GLU A 935 -5.25 49.52 -15.87
CA GLU A 935 -4.42 50.73 -15.98
C GLU A 935 -4.32 51.48 -14.64
N VAL A 936 -3.16 52.08 -14.40
CA VAL A 936 -2.94 53.06 -13.34
C VAL A 936 -3.11 54.44 -13.97
N VAL A 937 -3.97 55.28 -13.38
CA VAL A 937 -4.20 56.67 -13.81
C VAL A 937 -3.96 57.64 -12.67
N ASP A 938 -3.61 58.88 -12.98
CA ASP A 938 -3.55 59.95 -11.98
C ASP A 938 -4.95 60.49 -11.62
N VAL A 939 -5.00 61.41 -10.67
CA VAL A 939 -6.26 62.05 -10.21
C VAL A 939 -6.97 62.86 -11.31
N LEU A 940 -6.29 63.18 -12.42
CA LEU A 940 -6.87 63.84 -13.59
C LEU A 940 -7.33 62.82 -14.66
N GLY A 941 -7.20 61.52 -14.39
CA GLY A 941 -7.56 60.44 -15.31
C GLY A 941 -6.52 60.21 -16.41
N ARG A 942 -5.32 60.80 -16.32
CA ARG A 942 -4.25 60.55 -17.30
C ARG A 942 -3.60 59.20 -17.00
N ARG A 943 -3.47 58.34 -18.01
CA ARG A 943 -2.84 57.03 -17.89
C ARG A 943 -1.36 57.14 -17.56
N ILE A 944 -0.97 56.54 -16.45
CA ILE A 944 0.38 56.46 -15.93
C ILE A 944 1.04 55.14 -16.38
N ALA A 945 0.36 54.03 -16.12
CA ALA A 945 0.85 52.69 -16.49
C ALA A 945 -0.28 51.84 -17.06
N LEU A 946 0.05 50.96 -18.01
CA LEU A 946 -0.84 49.92 -18.52
C LEU A 946 -0.26 48.57 -18.09
N LEU A 947 -0.91 47.94 -17.12
CA LEU A 947 -0.41 46.72 -16.48
C LEU A 947 -0.89 45.47 -17.21
N VAL A 948 -2.09 45.52 -17.79
CA VAL A 948 -2.71 44.42 -18.55
C VAL A 948 -3.49 45.02 -19.72
N ASP A 949 -3.37 44.42 -20.90
CA ASP A 949 -4.15 44.72 -22.10
C ASP A 949 -4.19 43.50 -23.02
N GLU A 950 -4.98 42.49 -22.63
CA GLU A 950 -5.03 41.23 -23.35
C GLU A 950 -6.40 40.55 -23.19
N ARG A 951 -6.63 39.45 -23.92
CA ARG A 951 -7.82 38.62 -23.73
C ARG A 951 -7.53 37.58 -22.66
N GLN A 952 -8.27 37.63 -21.57
CA GLN A 952 -8.08 36.76 -20.40
C GLN A 952 -9.26 35.79 -20.27
N GLN A 953 -8.98 34.60 -19.75
CA GLN A 953 -10.00 33.61 -19.42
C GLN A 953 -10.71 34.00 -18.11
N PRO A 954 -11.83 33.35 -17.74
CA PRO A 954 -12.37 33.54 -16.40
C PRO A 954 -11.34 33.07 -15.36
N GLY A 955 -11.23 33.74 -14.21
CA GLY A 955 -10.19 33.44 -13.22
C GLY A 955 -9.83 34.62 -12.33
N GLU A 956 -8.99 34.35 -11.32
CA GLU A 956 -8.34 35.41 -10.52
C GLU A 956 -6.94 35.71 -11.06
N TYR A 957 -6.59 36.99 -11.03
CA TYR A 957 -5.35 37.51 -11.57
C TYR A 957 -4.65 38.39 -10.54
N LEU A 958 -3.33 38.32 -10.50
CA LEU A 958 -2.47 39.10 -9.60
C LEU A 958 -1.36 39.77 -10.42
N VAL A 959 -1.26 41.09 -10.33
CA VAL A 959 -0.28 41.89 -11.09
C VAL A 959 0.45 42.83 -10.14
N ALA A 960 1.77 42.94 -10.26
CA ALA A 960 2.57 43.88 -9.46
C ALA A 960 2.68 45.23 -10.16
N TRP A 961 2.77 46.31 -9.37
CA TRP A 961 3.17 47.62 -9.83
C TRP A 961 4.24 48.20 -8.91
N ASP A 962 5.34 48.66 -9.49
CA ASP A 962 6.55 49.16 -8.81
C ASP A 962 6.59 50.70 -8.70
N GLY A 963 5.45 51.36 -8.98
CA GLY A 963 5.38 52.81 -8.95
C GLY A 963 6.06 53.51 -10.13
N THR A 964 6.32 52.82 -11.25
CA THR A 964 6.85 53.44 -12.48
C THR A 964 5.77 53.65 -13.55
N ASN A 965 5.98 54.59 -14.47
CA ASN A 965 5.13 54.75 -15.66
C ASN A 965 5.60 53.86 -16.83
N ASN A 966 4.86 53.86 -17.94
CA ASN A 966 5.22 53.06 -19.14
C ASN A 966 6.58 53.40 -19.78
N ALA A 967 7.23 54.52 -19.40
CA ALA A 967 8.58 54.88 -19.84
C ALA A 967 9.67 54.45 -18.84
N GLY A 968 9.32 53.70 -17.80
CA GLY A 968 10.22 53.29 -16.71
C GLY A 968 10.58 54.43 -15.76
N LEU A 969 9.88 55.57 -15.82
CA LEU A 969 10.13 56.70 -14.92
C LEU A 969 9.32 56.52 -13.64
N GLU A 970 10.02 56.68 -12.52
CA GLU A 970 9.44 56.67 -11.19
C GLU A 970 8.36 57.74 -10.97
N MET A 971 7.26 57.35 -10.33
CA MET A 971 6.16 58.25 -9.96
C MET A 971 6.38 58.89 -8.59
N ALA A 972 5.82 60.08 -8.36
CA ALA A 972 5.92 60.80 -7.09
C ALA A 972 4.99 60.19 -6.02
N SER A 973 5.31 60.36 -4.73
CA SER A 973 4.39 60.02 -3.63
C SER A 973 3.05 60.74 -3.83
N GLY A 974 1.94 60.02 -3.66
CA GLY A 974 0.61 60.57 -3.92
C GLY A 974 -0.46 59.53 -4.17
N VAL A 975 -1.66 60.04 -4.47
CA VAL A 975 -2.82 59.21 -4.78
C VAL A 975 -2.89 58.94 -6.28
N TYR A 976 -3.08 57.68 -6.63
CA TYR A 976 -3.37 57.23 -8.00
C TYR A 976 -4.65 56.38 -7.98
N LEU A 977 -5.18 56.07 -9.16
CA LEU A 977 -6.37 55.25 -9.33
C LEU A 977 -6.06 54.03 -10.21
N LEU A 978 -6.44 52.85 -9.75
CA LEU A 978 -6.50 51.62 -10.54
C LEU A 978 -7.81 51.58 -11.27
N LYS A 979 -7.78 51.29 -12.56
CA LYS A 979 -8.98 51.12 -13.37
C LYS A 979 -8.91 49.80 -14.11
N LEU A 980 -9.80 48.88 -13.73
CA LEU A 980 -10.02 47.61 -14.41
C LEU A 980 -11.22 47.77 -15.32
N LYS A 981 -11.09 47.43 -16.60
CA LYS A 981 -12.18 47.40 -17.57
C LYS A 981 -12.18 46.07 -18.31
N SER A 982 -13.35 45.45 -18.41
CA SER A 982 -13.55 44.21 -19.14
C SER A 982 -14.97 44.19 -19.70
N ASN A 983 -15.12 43.96 -21.01
CA ASN A 983 -16.37 44.16 -21.75
C ASN A 983 -17.01 45.54 -21.43
N ASP A 984 -18.27 45.56 -20.98
CA ASP A 984 -19.04 46.77 -20.63
C ASP A 984 -18.91 47.18 -19.14
N ARG A 985 -18.07 46.51 -18.35
CA ARG A 985 -17.89 46.79 -16.92
C ARG A 985 -16.56 47.48 -16.65
N ALA A 986 -16.58 48.43 -15.71
CA ALA A 986 -15.37 49.08 -15.21
C ALA A 986 -15.46 49.30 -13.70
N VAL A 987 -14.36 49.03 -12.98
CA VAL A 987 -14.23 49.28 -11.54
C VAL A 987 -12.97 50.10 -11.31
N VAL A 988 -13.06 51.07 -10.40
CA VAL A 988 -11.95 51.95 -10.03
C VAL A 988 -11.63 51.80 -8.53
N ARG A 989 -10.35 51.69 -8.18
CA ARG A 989 -9.86 51.66 -6.78
C ARG A 989 -8.77 52.70 -6.57
N LYS A 990 -8.71 53.25 -5.36
CA LYS A 990 -7.66 54.21 -4.96
C LYS A 990 -6.40 53.47 -4.53
N LEU A 991 -5.24 53.92 -4.97
CA LEU A 991 -3.94 53.48 -4.44
C LEU A 991 -3.13 54.69 -3.95
N VAL A 992 -2.24 54.48 -2.99
CA VAL A 992 -1.41 55.52 -2.37
C VAL A 992 0.05 55.07 -2.40
N LEU A 993 0.86 55.74 -3.21
CA LEU A 993 2.31 55.56 -3.23
C LEU A 993 2.92 56.46 -2.15
N ALA A 994 3.67 55.88 -1.22
CA ALA A 994 4.31 56.57 -0.11
C ALA A 994 5.82 56.33 -0.13
N LYS A 995 6.56 57.12 -0.91
CA LYS A 995 8.03 57.12 -0.89
C LYS A 995 8.58 57.80 0.35
#